data_AF-A0A3S4QS11-F1
#
_entry.id   AF-A0A3S4QS11-F1
#
_cell.length_a   1.000
_cell.length_b   1.000
_cell.length_c   1.000
_cell.angle_alpha   90.00
_cell.angle_beta   90.00
_cell.angle_gamma   90.00
#
_symmetry.space_group_name_H-M   'P 1'
#
loop_
_entity.id
_entity.type
_entity.pdbx_description
1 polymer ?
#
loop_
_entity_poly.entity_id
_entity_poly.type
_entity_poly.pdbx_seq_one_letter_code
_entity_poly.pdbx_strand_id
1 'polypeptide(L)'
;MKHTITKLSLPLFCFCLVACDTNSNSNTTAEPSLDQQKADVLTQFEQCHQLQAPRISQQKKLIEECRNPLISKLADIENQLYRKAYGTNYSQLEPYEKGYWYGIKNNHIGILDNQGQVVIEPKYKDMGILHTVPNYSSYLYYSENALPDLVRHYLNISSKPEVNYFYPVVYFLDVQANWGAINIETKEVVVPFKYQEAGYVGKGYVELIERDLKTDEVISRVVVNQRGEIVLDAELYDQYSLLDEGYIQVQKDQKYGIVKNNREIIPVISENEFSLDGGLLIAGRWKSEERQFYSLDGKLIVLPKGYQVVDGLSKDSQVMSVINDKNKQYSIWTKSGKKLFDHLLKVKFIEDQYIQISKGKNLSSFENYESALIDLNGNIVLDYKYTEFDAIKTQNHSTLIETRLIDNLGMLNSDLKELIPAKFQSISYNSYDEINVTTFDNLHGIYSVAGKVIFEPIYKDLYDDYFAPIMIATKGEKIALFSLTGKPITDFTYESNKIKMLNNDKLKEFFPNGAIIAKQDGMVGIIDYAGQAVLPFEYQDLDFVEQYQVFRFKQKDKWGIIAPTGEVIIAAQYDDLAMHNTNQYLVRIDKKSGMINLKGEIIIPIDYGRVYSLNNGDYLGESEKGESRFFSVKKNELWGVWDVVENKQIISSIFPSENFRIEQNDFTNIYHDRNIIVNRDGHDSVIYAQRQHDNQEQYGIVPTEPIAISENILASGKKDYKKLVNYFYQVESTNLQKSAQLKNKLTEFYLGDDTSPLIVLFDDYIDHLKRMKNEIEDLKITDPEVKYLADQFLAYNFMRVQYQEEYKKFVIEASNSDENLGTRLISLEKNYKSPTDTAEWEMNKTYILLKQKYNNFYQANIGQPYTYYHYDGQNYMQYYTTWLFEDIRSMWY
;
A
#
# COMPACT_ATOMS: atom_id res chain seq x y z
N MET A 1 11.26 37.11 46.39
CA MET A 1 11.71 36.63 45.05
C MET A 1 12.27 35.23 45.19
N LYS A 2 12.17 34.37 44.16
CA LYS A 2 12.41 32.91 44.17
C LYS A 2 11.29 32.01 44.76
N HIS A 3 10.07 32.53 44.84
CA HIS A 3 9.02 31.89 44.04
C HIS A 3 9.06 32.50 42.63
N THR A 4 8.43 31.82 41.66
CA THR A 4 8.46 32.04 40.20
C THR A 4 9.69 31.45 39.49
N ILE A 5 9.44 30.71 38.39
CA ILE A 5 10.39 29.95 37.52
C ILE A 5 11.02 28.72 38.22
N THR A 6 10.82 27.45 37.85
CA THR A 6 9.94 26.68 36.91
C THR A 6 9.88 25.23 37.48
N LYS A 7 8.97 24.30 37.15
CA LYS A 7 7.74 24.26 36.32
C LYS A 7 7.85 24.61 34.84
N LEU A 8 8.66 23.85 34.09
CA LEU A 8 8.51 23.47 32.66
C LEU A 8 9.84 22.87 32.16
N SER A 9 9.85 21.56 31.87
CA SER A 9 10.66 20.91 30.80
C SER A 9 10.60 19.37 30.89
N LEU A 10 9.57 18.77 30.29
CA LEU A 10 9.86 17.72 29.30
C LEU A 10 10.18 18.46 27.99
N PRO A 11 11.10 17.95 27.16
CA PRO A 11 10.66 17.03 26.11
C PRO A 11 11.63 15.83 25.97
N LEU A 12 11.19 14.64 25.53
CA LEU A 12 11.20 14.23 24.11
C LEU A 12 12.28 14.95 23.26
N PHE A 13 13.41 14.28 23.00
CA PHE A 13 14.01 14.06 21.67
C PHE A 13 15.49 13.66 21.81
N CYS A 14 15.80 12.40 21.47
CA CYS A 14 17.07 12.02 20.84
C CYS A 14 16.96 10.59 20.28
N PHE A 15 16.21 10.45 19.19
CA PHE A 15 16.50 9.42 18.18
C PHE A 15 17.11 10.14 16.98
N CYS A 16 18.08 9.49 16.34
CA CYS A 16 18.85 9.97 15.18
C CYS A 16 19.79 11.17 15.41
N LEU A 17 21.06 10.87 15.74
CA LEU A 17 22.19 11.58 15.13
C LEU A 17 23.26 10.58 14.67
N VAL A 18 23.56 10.63 13.38
CA VAL A 18 24.74 10.03 12.77
C VAL A 18 25.95 10.93 13.07
N ALA A 19 27.10 10.30 13.30
CA ALA A 19 28.46 10.87 13.31
C ALA A 19 28.62 12.37 13.64
N CYS A 20 28.99 12.66 14.88
CA CYS A 20 29.75 13.86 15.23
C CYS A 20 30.95 13.47 16.08
N ASP A 21 32.04 13.11 15.41
CA ASP A 21 33.36 13.01 16.03
C ASP A 21 33.96 14.43 16.08
N THR A 22 34.21 14.97 17.28
CA THR A 22 35.15 16.07 17.50
C THR A 22 35.45 16.27 18.99
N ASN A 23 36.75 16.32 19.31
CA ASN A 23 37.35 16.84 20.55
C ASN A 23 37.12 16.08 21.86
N SER A 24 37.87 14.99 21.98
CA SER A 24 38.88 14.82 23.05
C SER A 24 38.54 15.29 24.47
N ASN A 25 38.16 14.33 25.32
CA ASN A 25 38.70 14.26 26.68
C ASN A 25 38.96 12.79 27.03
N SER A 26 40.22 12.46 27.28
CA SER A 26 40.66 11.09 27.55
C SER A 26 40.33 10.66 28.97
N ASN A 27 39.12 10.14 29.17
CA ASN A 27 38.82 9.24 30.29
C ASN A 27 38.55 7.85 29.73
N THR A 28 39.50 6.94 29.90
CA THR A 28 39.33 5.51 29.63
C THR A 28 38.37 4.92 30.67
N THR A 29 37.07 5.00 30.41
CA THR A 29 36.12 4.07 31.03
C THR A 29 36.45 2.68 30.51
N ALA A 30 37.03 1.83 31.36
CA ALA A 30 37.19 0.42 31.05
C ALA A 30 35.82 -0.16 30.68
N GLU A 31 35.77 -1.03 29.66
CA GLU A 31 34.51 -1.68 29.29
C GLU A 31 33.95 -2.45 30.51
N PRO A 32 32.64 -2.33 30.79
CA PRO A 32 32.02 -3.04 31.91
C PRO A 32 32.24 -4.55 31.77
N SER A 33 32.51 -5.23 32.88
CA SER A 33 32.66 -6.69 32.88
C SER A 33 31.38 -7.36 32.37
N LEU A 34 31.48 -8.57 31.82
CA LEU A 34 30.29 -9.29 31.34
C LEU A 34 29.21 -9.47 32.44
N ASP A 35 29.62 -9.62 33.70
CA ASP A 35 28.70 -9.66 34.84
C ASP A 35 27.97 -8.31 35.06
N GLN A 36 28.70 -7.21 34.90
CA GLN A 36 28.14 -5.84 34.94
C GLN A 36 27.17 -5.63 33.78
N GLN A 37 27.55 -6.04 32.56
CA GLN A 37 26.69 -5.97 31.37
C GLN A 37 25.41 -6.80 31.54
N LYS A 38 25.51 -8.00 32.14
CA LYS A 38 24.34 -8.82 32.48
C LYS A 38 23.41 -8.13 33.48
N ALA A 39 23.96 -7.55 34.55
CA ALA A 39 23.18 -6.78 35.52
C ALA A 39 22.49 -5.55 34.89
N ASP A 40 23.20 -4.82 34.03
CA ASP A 40 22.67 -3.66 33.32
C ASP A 40 21.54 -4.04 32.35
N VAL A 41 21.65 -5.17 31.64
CA VAL A 41 20.59 -5.69 30.75
C VAL A 41 19.37 -6.18 31.54
N LEU A 42 19.56 -6.85 32.68
CA LEU A 42 18.46 -7.24 33.57
C LEU A 42 17.74 -6.01 34.15
N THR A 43 18.48 -4.96 34.51
CA THR A 43 17.91 -3.69 34.99
C THR A 43 17.13 -2.98 33.87
N GLN A 44 17.62 -2.99 32.63
CA GLN A 44 16.86 -2.50 31.47
C GLN A 44 15.58 -3.32 31.23
N PHE A 45 15.61 -4.63 31.49
CA PHE A 45 14.44 -5.50 31.39
C PHE A 45 13.35 -5.14 32.41
N GLU A 46 13.75 -4.86 33.66
CA GLU A 46 12.84 -4.33 34.70
C GLU A 46 12.28 -2.95 34.33
N GLN A 47 13.11 -2.08 33.74
CA GLN A 47 12.67 -0.77 33.23
C GLN A 47 11.64 -0.90 32.10
N CYS A 48 11.80 -1.85 31.18
CA CYS A 48 10.77 -2.13 30.16
C CYS A 48 9.41 -2.43 30.81
N HIS A 49 9.37 -3.21 31.90
CA HIS A 49 8.13 -3.52 32.62
C HIS A 49 7.49 -2.32 33.34
N GLN A 50 8.22 -1.21 33.53
CA GLN A 50 7.69 0.03 34.12
C GLN A 50 7.17 1.04 33.08
N LEU A 51 7.29 0.74 31.78
CA LEU A 51 6.80 1.61 30.72
C LEU A 51 5.27 1.72 30.76
N GLN A 52 4.76 2.95 30.64
CA GLN A 52 3.33 3.27 30.61
C GLN A 52 2.96 3.93 29.28
N ALA A 53 1.78 3.60 28.75
CA ALA A 53 1.22 4.25 27.56
C ALA A 53 -0.30 4.52 27.76
N PRO A 54 -0.90 5.47 27.01
CA PRO A 54 -2.32 5.83 27.19
C PRO A 54 -3.31 4.72 26.85
N ARG A 55 -2.93 3.76 26.00
CA ARG A 55 -3.71 2.56 25.64
C ARG A 55 -2.94 1.29 26.04
N ILE A 56 -3.65 0.29 26.58
CA ILE A 56 -3.07 -1.01 26.97
C ILE A 56 -2.39 -1.72 25.78
N SER A 57 -2.97 -1.60 24.58
CA SER A 57 -2.40 -2.14 23.34
C SER A 57 -1.07 -1.49 22.94
N GLN A 58 -0.94 -0.17 23.14
CA GLN A 58 0.34 0.54 22.98
C GLN A 58 1.32 0.15 24.08
N GLN A 59 0.87 -0.02 25.32
CA GLN A 59 1.72 -0.42 26.44
C GLN A 59 2.33 -1.80 26.22
N LYS A 60 1.53 -2.80 25.83
CA LYS A 60 2.02 -4.16 25.52
C LYS A 60 3.04 -4.14 24.39
N LYS A 61 2.72 -3.48 23.27
CA LYS A 61 3.62 -3.36 22.12
C LYS A 61 4.94 -2.68 22.49
N LEU A 62 4.88 -1.58 23.26
CA LEU A 62 6.04 -0.81 23.69
C LEU A 62 6.91 -1.57 24.72
N ILE A 63 6.31 -2.42 25.56
CA ILE A 63 7.03 -3.38 26.41
C ILE A 63 7.72 -4.46 25.56
N GLU A 64 7.05 -5.01 24.55
CA GLU A 64 7.60 -6.05 23.66
C GLU A 64 8.75 -5.51 22.78
N GLU A 65 8.58 -4.34 22.17
CA GLU A 65 9.62 -3.63 21.40
C GLU A 65 10.85 -3.29 22.26
N CYS A 66 10.65 -2.98 23.55
CA CYS A 66 11.73 -2.76 24.52
C CYS A 66 12.44 -4.07 24.93
N ARG A 67 11.70 -5.15 25.18
CA ARG A 67 12.25 -6.42 25.69
C ARG A 67 12.98 -7.24 24.62
N ASN A 68 12.47 -7.29 23.39
CA ASN A 68 12.99 -8.22 22.37
C ASN A 68 14.50 -8.06 22.07
N PRO A 69 15.07 -6.83 21.93
CA PRO A 69 16.52 -6.66 21.78
C PRO A 69 17.33 -7.08 23.01
N LEU A 70 16.77 -6.91 24.22
CA LEU A 70 17.43 -7.26 25.48
C LEU A 70 17.53 -8.77 25.70
N ILE A 71 16.56 -9.56 25.22
CA ILE A 71 16.61 -11.03 25.27
C ILE A 71 17.83 -11.55 24.48
N SER A 72 17.99 -11.07 23.24
CA SER A 72 19.13 -11.43 22.39
C SER A 72 20.47 -11.02 23.03
N LYS A 73 20.54 -9.81 23.57
CA LYS A 73 21.74 -9.29 24.24
C LYS A 73 22.09 -10.05 25.53
N LEU A 74 21.09 -10.41 26.34
CA LEU A 74 21.29 -11.21 27.55
C LEU A 74 21.87 -12.59 27.21
N ALA A 75 21.33 -13.24 26.19
CA ALA A 75 21.78 -14.57 25.77
C ALA A 75 23.20 -14.56 25.19
N ASP A 76 23.61 -13.50 24.46
CA ASP A 76 25.00 -13.33 24.01
C ASP A 76 25.96 -13.14 25.20
N ILE A 77 25.59 -12.28 26.17
CA ILE A 77 26.39 -12.09 27.39
C ILE A 77 26.50 -13.40 28.20
N GLU A 78 25.43 -14.18 28.30
CA GLU A 78 25.45 -15.49 28.96
C GLU A 78 26.33 -16.50 28.23
N ASN A 79 26.28 -16.58 26.89
CA ASN A 79 27.23 -17.37 26.09
C ASN A 79 28.69 -16.97 26.37
N GLN A 80 28.97 -15.67 26.42
CA GLN A 80 30.33 -15.16 26.64
C GLN A 80 30.82 -15.43 28.07
N LEU A 81 29.97 -15.27 29.08
CA LEU A 81 30.26 -15.67 30.47
C LEU A 81 30.55 -17.17 30.57
N TYR A 82 29.73 -17.99 29.93
CA TYR A 82 29.84 -19.44 29.98
C TYR A 82 31.10 -19.95 29.25
N ARG A 83 31.40 -19.40 28.05
CA ARG A 83 32.67 -19.66 27.35
C ARG A 83 33.89 -19.19 28.16
N LYS A 84 33.80 -18.06 28.86
CA LYS A 84 34.87 -17.56 29.75
C LYS A 84 35.10 -18.44 30.98
N ALA A 85 34.04 -19.07 31.51
CA ALA A 85 34.11 -19.94 32.68
C ALA A 85 34.55 -21.39 32.36
N TYR A 86 34.14 -21.94 31.22
CA TYR A 86 34.30 -23.38 30.91
C TYR A 86 35.03 -23.70 29.59
N GLY A 87 35.27 -22.70 28.72
CA GLY A 87 35.72 -22.86 27.34
C GLY A 87 37.18 -23.28 27.11
N THR A 88 37.92 -23.71 28.14
CA THR A 88 39.26 -24.30 27.97
C THR A 88 39.26 -25.83 27.96
N ASN A 89 38.16 -26.46 28.39
CA ASN A 89 38.07 -27.92 28.59
C ASN A 89 37.11 -28.64 27.63
N TYR A 90 36.37 -27.90 26.80
CA TYR A 90 35.40 -28.42 25.83
C TYR A 90 35.71 -27.80 24.46
N SER A 91 35.71 -28.63 23.40
CA SER A 91 35.98 -28.20 22.03
C SER A 91 34.79 -27.52 21.37
N GLN A 92 33.58 -27.83 21.82
CA GLN A 92 32.36 -27.09 21.50
C GLN A 92 31.39 -27.15 22.68
N LEU A 93 30.59 -26.11 22.85
CA LEU A 93 29.69 -25.91 23.99
C LEU A 93 28.52 -25.02 23.55
N GLU A 94 27.31 -25.57 23.59
CA GLU A 94 26.10 -24.96 23.03
C GLU A 94 24.92 -25.06 24.02
N PRO A 95 23.98 -24.10 24.00
CA PRO A 95 22.82 -24.13 24.88
C PRO A 95 21.86 -25.27 24.52
N TYR A 96 21.18 -25.78 25.55
CA TYR A 96 20.12 -26.78 25.47
C TYR A 96 18.88 -26.24 26.22
N GLU A 97 17.77 -26.98 26.16
CA GLU A 97 16.52 -26.63 26.83
C GLU A 97 16.68 -26.34 28.33
N LYS A 98 15.87 -25.37 28.80
CA LYS A 98 15.73 -24.99 30.23
C LYS A 98 17.04 -24.74 30.99
N GLY A 99 18.07 -24.25 30.30
CA GLY A 99 19.34 -23.83 30.90
C GLY A 99 20.36 -24.96 31.09
N TYR A 100 20.07 -26.17 30.59
CA TYR A 100 21.14 -27.13 30.37
C TYR A 100 21.98 -26.71 29.15
N TRP A 101 23.16 -27.30 29.01
CA TRP A 101 24.07 -27.12 27.88
C TRP A 101 24.60 -28.49 27.47
N TYR A 102 24.90 -28.71 26.21
CA TYR A 102 25.67 -29.89 25.80
C TYR A 102 27.06 -29.47 25.32
N GLY A 103 28.05 -30.31 25.63
CA GLY A 103 29.45 -30.01 25.41
C GLY A 103 30.20 -31.20 24.84
N ILE A 104 31.04 -30.93 23.84
CA ILE A 104 31.98 -31.92 23.28
C ILE A 104 33.32 -31.77 24.01
N LYS A 105 33.82 -32.87 24.57
CA LYS A 105 35.14 -32.96 25.20
C LYS A 105 35.81 -34.25 24.75
N ASN A 106 37.03 -34.15 24.19
CA ASN A 106 37.77 -35.29 23.63
C ASN A 106 36.94 -36.10 22.61
N ASN A 107 36.19 -35.44 21.72
CA ASN A 107 35.24 -36.05 20.77
C ASN A 107 34.15 -36.94 21.41
N HIS A 108 33.74 -36.62 22.65
CA HIS A 108 32.60 -37.25 23.30
C HIS A 108 31.64 -36.18 23.83
N ILE A 109 30.34 -36.47 23.72
CA ILE A 109 29.24 -35.58 24.11
C ILE A 109 28.84 -35.86 25.56
N GLY A 110 28.63 -34.78 26.31
CA GLY A 110 28.03 -34.76 27.65
C GLY A 110 27.10 -33.57 27.84
N ILE A 111 26.44 -33.48 29.00
CA ILE A 111 25.52 -32.40 29.36
C ILE A 111 25.97 -31.72 30.66
N LEU A 112 25.80 -30.41 30.71
CA LEU A 112 26.12 -29.52 31.81
C LEU A 112 24.86 -28.74 32.23
N ASP A 113 24.80 -28.26 33.47
CA ASP A 113 23.75 -27.33 33.94
C ASP A 113 24.14 -25.86 33.71
N ASN A 114 23.27 -24.92 34.08
CA ASN A 114 23.55 -23.47 33.97
C ASN A 114 24.62 -22.97 34.96
N GLN A 115 25.10 -23.80 35.88
CA GLN A 115 26.29 -23.53 36.71
C GLN A 115 27.55 -24.23 36.15
N GLY A 116 27.48 -24.87 34.98
CA GLY A 116 28.57 -25.59 34.35
C GLY A 116 29.03 -26.86 35.09
N GLN A 117 28.19 -27.42 35.97
CA GLN A 117 28.48 -28.73 36.55
C GLN A 117 28.10 -29.83 35.57
N VAL A 118 28.85 -30.93 35.57
CA VAL A 118 28.59 -32.08 34.69
C VAL A 118 27.33 -32.81 35.18
N VAL A 119 26.28 -32.75 34.37
CA VAL A 119 25.01 -33.46 34.57
C VAL A 119 25.15 -34.88 34.01
N ILE A 120 25.65 -34.98 32.77
CA ILE A 120 25.97 -36.22 32.06
C ILE A 120 27.43 -36.16 31.61
N GLU A 121 28.26 -37.12 32.03
CA GLU A 121 29.68 -37.19 31.66
C GLU A 121 29.89 -37.23 30.15
N PRO A 122 30.88 -36.50 29.59
CA PRO A 122 31.20 -36.52 28.18
C PRO A 122 31.90 -37.82 27.79
N LYS A 123 31.08 -38.84 27.50
CA LYS A 123 31.51 -40.21 27.14
C LYS A 123 30.67 -40.84 26.01
N TYR A 124 29.70 -40.11 25.46
CA TYR A 124 28.83 -40.59 24.39
C TYR A 124 29.40 -40.19 23.02
N LYS A 125 29.23 -41.05 22.01
CA LYS A 125 29.76 -40.84 20.66
C LYS A 125 28.94 -39.80 19.88
N ASP A 126 27.62 -39.79 20.09
CA ASP A 126 26.70 -38.86 19.45
C ASP A 126 25.44 -38.67 20.33
N MET A 127 24.58 -37.71 19.98
CA MET A 127 23.29 -37.45 20.63
C MET A 127 22.19 -37.24 19.59
N GLY A 128 20.99 -37.73 19.85
CA GLY A 128 19.85 -37.59 18.96
C GLY A 128 19.21 -36.20 19.06
N ILE A 129 19.34 -35.39 18.01
CA ILE A 129 18.70 -34.06 17.92
C ILE A 129 17.46 -34.17 17.03
N LEU A 130 16.31 -33.66 17.49
CA LEU A 130 15.07 -33.63 16.73
C LEU A 130 14.92 -32.27 16.01
N HIS A 131 14.92 -32.29 14.69
CA HIS A 131 14.57 -31.11 13.88
C HIS A 131 13.08 -31.11 13.52
N THR A 132 12.31 -30.12 13.98
CA THR A 132 10.91 -29.94 13.53
C THR A 132 10.78 -28.73 12.62
N VAL A 133 10.46 -28.95 11.34
CA VAL A 133 10.26 -27.88 10.36
C VAL A 133 8.77 -27.77 10.04
N PRO A 134 8.17 -26.57 10.07
CA PRO A 134 6.82 -26.37 9.58
C PRO A 134 6.67 -26.94 8.16
N ASN A 135 5.77 -27.91 8.02
CA ASN A 135 5.42 -28.64 6.79
C ASN A 135 6.46 -29.64 6.25
N TYR A 136 7.41 -30.15 7.05
CA TYR A 136 8.24 -31.30 6.68
C TYR A 136 8.36 -32.34 7.80
N SER A 137 8.60 -33.59 7.41
CA SER A 137 8.89 -34.71 8.33
C SER A 137 10.01 -34.34 9.30
N SER A 138 9.78 -34.52 10.60
CA SER A 138 10.86 -34.43 11.59
C SER A 138 11.73 -35.69 11.50
N TYR A 139 13.00 -35.58 11.87
CA TYR A 139 13.94 -36.70 11.88
C TYR A 139 14.93 -36.56 13.03
N LEU A 140 15.44 -37.70 13.50
CA LEU A 140 16.57 -37.76 14.43
C LEU A 140 17.85 -37.53 13.62
N TYR A 141 18.58 -36.46 13.92
CA TYR A 141 19.83 -36.13 13.24
C TYR A 141 21.04 -36.61 14.06
N TYR A 142 22.04 -37.15 13.37
CA TYR A 142 23.36 -37.49 13.90
C TYR A 142 24.24 -36.24 13.83
N SER A 143 24.98 -35.89 14.88
CA SER A 143 25.91 -34.77 14.76
C SER A 143 27.19 -35.14 14.01
N GLU A 144 27.61 -36.41 14.00
CA GLU A 144 28.95 -36.82 13.52
C GLU A 144 30.13 -35.99 14.12
N ASN A 145 29.93 -35.35 15.28
CA ASN A 145 30.80 -34.33 15.89
C ASN A 145 30.88 -32.97 15.13
N ALA A 146 30.02 -32.74 14.14
CA ALA A 146 29.84 -31.47 13.42
C ALA A 146 28.45 -30.89 13.72
N LEU A 147 28.39 -29.89 14.60
CA LEU A 147 27.11 -29.33 15.06
C LEU A 147 26.52 -28.33 14.04
N PRO A 148 25.18 -28.27 13.88
CA PRO A 148 24.55 -27.33 12.95
C PRO A 148 24.86 -25.86 13.28
N ASP A 149 25.01 -25.03 12.24
CA ASP A 149 25.40 -23.61 12.37
C ASP A 149 24.60 -22.82 13.42
N LEU A 150 25.36 -22.12 14.28
CA LEU A 150 24.91 -21.23 15.37
C LEU A 150 23.78 -20.26 14.97
N VAL A 151 23.77 -19.86 13.70
CA VAL A 151 22.84 -18.89 13.09
C VAL A 151 21.37 -19.32 13.21
N ARG A 152 21.08 -20.62 13.35
CA ARG A 152 19.69 -21.13 13.41
C ARG A 152 19.02 -21.04 14.78
N HIS A 153 19.77 -20.94 15.88
CA HIS A 153 19.17 -20.96 17.23
C HIS A 153 18.66 -19.57 17.67
N TYR A 154 19.22 -18.49 17.11
CA TYR A 154 18.90 -17.11 17.51
C TYR A 154 17.97 -16.35 16.55
N LEU A 155 17.76 -16.86 15.34
CA LEU A 155 16.80 -16.28 14.40
C LEU A 155 15.37 -16.72 14.75
N ASN A 156 14.81 -16.12 15.79
CA ASN A 156 13.37 -16.10 16.05
C ASN A 156 12.66 -15.20 15.02
N ILE A 157 12.84 -15.53 13.73
CA ILE A 157 12.01 -15.05 12.63
C ILE A 157 10.73 -15.88 12.71
N SER A 158 9.57 -15.22 12.59
CA SER A 158 8.24 -15.82 12.76
C SER A 158 7.82 -16.81 11.65
N SER A 159 8.77 -17.51 11.03
CA SER A 159 8.53 -18.62 10.10
C SER A 159 9.73 -19.60 10.02
N LYS A 160 9.59 -20.76 10.68
CA LYS A 160 10.51 -21.94 10.73
C LYS A 160 11.76 -21.78 11.62
N PRO A 161 12.39 -22.89 12.06
CA PRO A 161 11.85 -24.17 12.55
C PRO A 161 12.05 -24.33 14.08
N GLU A 162 11.09 -24.89 14.81
CA GLU A 162 11.30 -25.22 16.22
C GLU A 162 12.27 -26.41 16.34
N VAL A 163 13.41 -26.23 17.02
CA VAL A 163 14.28 -27.36 17.40
C VAL A 163 13.76 -27.92 18.72
N ASN A 164 12.65 -28.66 18.64
CA ASN A 164 12.01 -29.29 19.79
C ASN A 164 12.86 -30.46 20.31
N TYR A 165 13.78 -30.21 21.24
CA TYR A 165 14.55 -31.28 21.84
C TYR A 165 13.66 -32.21 22.70
N PHE A 166 14.03 -33.50 22.79
CA PHE A 166 13.40 -34.40 23.74
C PHE A 166 13.82 -34.03 25.18
N TYR A 167 13.04 -33.18 25.83
CA TYR A 167 13.20 -32.83 27.24
C TYR A 167 12.15 -33.55 28.11
N PRO A 168 12.53 -34.17 29.25
CA PRO A 168 13.88 -34.27 29.82
C PRO A 168 14.69 -35.49 29.34
N VAL A 169 14.20 -36.28 28.38
CA VAL A 169 14.80 -37.57 27.98
C VAL A 169 15.64 -37.46 26.71
N VAL A 170 16.97 -37.47 26.86
CA VAL A 170 17.91 -37.32 25.75
C VAL A 170 18.39 -38.68 25.25
N TYR A 171 18.30 -38.91 23.94
CA TYR A 171 18.85 -40.07 23.27
C TYR A 171 20.34 -39.88 22.99
N PHE A 172 21.15 -40.89 23.31
CA PHE A 172 22.59 -40.90 23.11
C PHE A 172 23.01 -42.16 22.36
N LEU A 173 24.08 -42.03 21.57
CA LEU A 173 24.79 -43.14 20.96
C LEU A 173 26.04 -43.42 21.81
N ASP A 174 26.20 -44.64 22.33
CA ASP A 174 27.39 -45.01 23.08
C ASP A 174 28.62 -45.28 22.18
N VAL A 175 29.76 -45.57 22.81
CA VAL A 175 31.03 -45.88 22.10
C VAL A 175 31.00 -47.21 21.34
N GLN A 176 30.01 -48.07 21.58
CA GLN A 176 29.76 -49.33 20.88
C GLN A 176 28.75 -49.16 19.73
N ALA A 177 28.28 -47.92 19.49
CA ALA A 177 27.22 -47.57 18.55
C ALA A 177 25.83 -48.16 18.91
N ASN A 178 25.56 -48.35 20.20
CA ASN A 178 24.21 -48.63 20.69
C ASN A 178 23.51 -47.33 21.12
N TRP A 179 22.27 -47.18 20.69
CA TRP A 179 21.33 -46.18 21.16
C TRP A 179 20.76 -46.56 22.53
N GLY A 180 20.66 -45.56 23.40
CA GLY A 180 19.92 -45.56 24.66
C GLY A 180 19.45 -44.14 24.98
N ALA A 181 18.72 -43.95 26.07
CA ALA A 181 18.21 -42.64 26.47
C ALA A 181 18.26 -42.43 27.98
N ILE A 182 18.50 -41.18 28.37
CA ILE A 182 18.73 -40.77 29.75
C ILE A 182 17.83 -39.59 30.07
N ASN A 183 17.08 -39.68 31.17
CA ASN A 183 16.41 -38.52 31.73
C ASN A 183 17.47 -37.63 32.41
N ILE A 184 17.68 -36.41 31.93
CA ILE A 184 18.80 -35.56 32.37
C ILE A 184 18.56 -34.91 33.74
N GLU A 185 17.29 -34.78 34.16
CA GLU A 185 16.92 -34.26 35.48
C GLU A 185 17.16 -35.30 36.57
N THR A 186 16.79 -36.57 36.32
CA THR A 186 16.98 -37.68 37.28
C THR A 186 18.34 -38.36 37.15
N LYS A 187 19.02 -38.18 36.00
CA LYS A 187 20.24 -38.89 35.57
C LYS A 187 20.05 -40.41 35.37
N GLU A 188 18.80 -40.87 35.28
CA GLU A 188 18.48 -42.29 35.10
C GLU A 188 18.44 -42.69 33.62
N VAL A 189 18.97 -43.88 33.33
CA VAL A 189 18.86 -44.51 32.00
C VAL A 189 17.45 -45.06 31.85
N VAL A 190 16.60 -44.37 31.08
CA VAL A 190 15.20 -44.75 30.84
C VAL A 190 15.03 -45.68 29.64
N VAL A 191 15.97 -45.65 28.68
CA VAL A 191 16.06 -46.63 27.58
C VAL A 191 17.47 -47.24 27.61
N PRO A 192 17.60 -48.57 27.70
CA PRO A 192 18.92 -49.23 27.79
C PRO A 192 19.73 -49.07 26.50
N PHE A 193 21.04 -48.91 26.65
CA PHE A 193 22.01 -48.83 25.55
C PHE A 193 22.23 -50.20 24.91
N LYS A 194 21.34 -50.60 24.00
CA LYS A 194 21.40 -51.90 23.31
C LYS A 194 20.85 -51.91 21.88
N TYR A 195 20.23 -50.83 21.41
CA TYR A 195 19.55 -50.76 20.12
C TYR A 195 20.52 -50.24 19.04
N GLN A 196 20.58 -50.87 17.88
CA GLN A 196 21.50 -50.46 16.80
C GLN A 196 20.90 -49.35 15.92
N GLU A 197 19.57 -49.28 15.85
CA GLU A 197 18.85 -48.23 15.12
C GLU A 197 17.93 -47.45 16.04
N ALA A 198 17.84 -46.13 15.82
CA ALA A 198 16.85 -45.25 16.42
C ALA A 198 16.29 -44.30 15.34
N GLY A 199 14.97 -44.27 15.19
CA GLY A 199 14.28 -43.49 14.18
C GLY A 199 13.09 -42.71 14.77
N TYR A 200 12.99 -41.42 14.46
CA TYR A 200 11.79 -40.66 14.84
C TYR A 200 10.61 -41.04 13.94
N VAL A 201 9.48 -41.41 14.55
CA VAL A 201 8.29 -41.91 13.82
C VAL A 201 7.08 -40.96 13.85
N GLY A 202 7.24 -39.77 14.45
CA GLY A 202 6.18 -38.76 14.54
C GLY A 202 5.65 -38.55 15.96
N LYS A 203 4.94 -37.43 16.18
CA LYS A 203 4.22 -37.08 17.42
C LYS A 203 4.98 -37.32 18.75
N GLY A 204 6.30 -37.15 18.76
CA GLY A 204 7.13 -37.36 19.96
C GLY A 204 7.52 -38.82 20.25
N TYR A 205 7.35 -39.73 19.29
CA TYR A 205 7.72 -41.15 19.43
C TYR A 205 9.00 -41.49 18.66
N VAL A 206 9.80 -42.40 19.22
CA VAL A 206 11.02 -42.95 18.61
C VAL A 206 10.84 -44.47 18.49
N GLU A 207 11.13 -45.02 17.32
CA GLU A 207 11.30 -46.45 17.08
C GLU A 207 12.75 -46.84 17.36
N LEU A 208 12.95 -47.97 18.03
CA LEU A 208 14.25 -48.53 18.37
C LEU A 208 14.32 -49.98 17.92
N ILE A 209 15.41 -50.36 17.25
CA ILE A 209 15.62 -51.71 16.72
C ILE A 209 16.90 -52.31 17.29
N GLU A 210 16.77 -53.49 17.88
CA GLU A 210 17.85 -54.34 18.36
C GLU A 210 18.08 -55.48 17.36
N ARG A 211 19.32 -55.74 16.97
CA ARG A 211 19.69 -56.76 15.98
C ARG A 211 20.79 -57.69 16.50
N ASP A 212 20.78 -58.94 16.03
CA ASP A 212 21.95 -59.80 16.19
C ASP A 212 23.03 -59.37 15.19
N LEU A 213 24.15 -58.85 15.70
CA LEU A 213 25.28 -58.37 14.91
C LEU A 213 25.98 -59.43 14.02
N LYS A 214 25.59 -60.71 14.13
CA LYS A 214 26.11 -61.81 13.29
C LYS A 214 25.14 -62.25 12.19
N THR A 215 23.83 -62.19 12.44
CA THR A 215 22.80 -62.65 11.47
C THR A 215 22.03 -61.51 10.81
N ASP A 216 22.14 -60.28 11.35
CA ASP A 216 21.37 -59.08 10.99
C ASP A 216 19.85 -59.19 11.25
N GLU A 217 19.43 -60.26 11.93
CA GLU A 217 18.04 -60.50 12.32
C GLU A 217 17.61 -59.53 13.43
N VAL A 218 16.37 -59.06 13.36
CA VAL A 218 15.75 -58.21 14.39
C VAL A 218 15.44 -59.06 15.63
N ILE A 219 16.00 -58.66 16.78
CA ILE A 219 15.77 -59.27 18.10
C ILE A 219 14.57 -58.62 18.78
N SER A 220 14.48 -57.29 18.72
CA SER A 220 13.32 -56.54 19.21
C SER A 220 13.14 -55.23 18.44
N ARG A 221 11.88 -54.84 18.24
CA ARG A 221 11.48 -53.60 17.58
C ARG A 221 10.44 -52.91 18.46
N VAL A 222 10.80 -51.80 19.09
CA VAL A 222 9.93 -51.13 20.08
C VAL A 222 9.71 -49.66 19.74
N VAL A 223 8.52 -49.15 20.05
CA VAL A 223 8.22 -47.71 20.00
C VAL A 223 8.22 -47.18 21.43
N VAL A 224 8.96 -46.10 21.66
CA VAL A 224 9.08 -45.41 22.95
C VAL A 224 8.57 -43.97 22.85
N ASN A 225 8.04 -43.45 23.95
CA ASN A 225 7.51 -42.08 24.04
C ASN A 225 8.57 -41.06 24.54
N GLN A 226 8.17 -39.79 24.66
CA GLN A 226 9.02 -38.70 25.18
C GLN A 226 9.55 -38.90 26.62
N ARG A 227 9.03 -39.89 27.37
CA ARG A 227 9.51 -40.26 28.70
C ARG A 227 10.45 -41.47 28.69
N GLY A 228 10.74 -42.03 27.51
CA GLY A 228 11.52 -43.26 27.33
C GLY A 228 10.75 -44.55 27.64
N GLU A 229 9.44 -44.46 27.88
CA GLU A 229 8.61 -45.64 28.17
C GLU A 229 8.26 -46.37 26.87
N ILE A 230 8.39 -47.71 26.84
CA ILE A 230 7.92 -48.54 25.72
C ILE A 230 6.40 -48.50 25.67
N VAL A 231 5.85 -48.02 24.54
CA VAL A 231 4.41 -47.90 24.27
C VAL A 231 3.89 -48.89 23.23
N LEU A 232 4.78 -49.56 22.50
CA LEU A 232 4.45 -50.67 21.60
C LEU A 232 5.65 -51.61 21.46
N ASP A 233 5.42 -52.91 21.55
CA ASP A 233 6.27 -53.93 20.94
C ASP A 233 5.78 -54.16 19.50
N ALA A 234 6.52 -53.61 18.52
CA ALA A 234 6.10 -53.54 17.13
C ALA A 234 6.33 -54.86 16.39
N GLU A 235 7.19 -55.75 16.90
CA GLU A 235 7.48 -57.06 16.30
C GLU A 235 6.28 -58.04 16.41
N LEU A 236 5.30 -57.72 17.27
CA LEU A 236 4.07 -58.49 17.41
C LEU A 236 3.07 -58.31 16.25
N TYR A 237 3.31 -57.34 15.36
CA TYR A 237 2.35 -56.84 14.37
C TYR A 237 3.01 -56.68 12.99
N ASP A 238 2.22 -56.82 11.92
CA ASP A 238 2.72 -56.70 10.54
C ASP A 238 3.06 -55.23 10.22
N GLN A 239 2.25 -54.30 10.71
CA GLN A 239 2.38 -52.85 10.54
C GLN A 239 1.78 -52.09 11.74
N TYR A 240 2.18 -50.83 11.93
CA TYR A 240 1.51 -49.91 12.85
C TYR A 240 1.47 -48.49 12.29
N SER A 241 0.57 -47.66 12.82
CA SER A 241 0.50 -46.22 12.54
C SER A 241 0.10 -45.43 13.78
N LEU A 242 0.67 -44.24 13.95
CA LEU A 242 0.40 -43.36 15.08
C LEU A 242 -0.86 -42.53 14.80
N LEU A 243 -1.87 -42.61 15.67
CA LEU A 243 -3.06 -41.78 15.60
C LEU A 243 -2.80 -40.44 16.33
N ASP A 244 -3.16 -40.32 17.60
CA ASP A 244 -2.78 -39.19 18.46
C ASP A 244 -2.70 -39.60 19.93
N GLU A 245 -2.15 -38.76 20.81
CA GLU A 245 -2.21 -38.90 22.29
C GLU A 245 -1.90 -40.31 22.86
N GLY A 246 -0.99 -41.05 22.21
CA GLY A 246 -0.57 -42.40 22.59
C GLY A 246 -1.46 -43.54 22.09
N TYR A 247 -2.45 -43.26 21.24
CA TYR A 247 -3.20 -44.25 20.49
C TYR A 247 -2.41 -44.69 19.25
N ILE A 248 -2.06 -45.96 19.19
CA ILE A 248 -1.32 -46.57 18.09
C ILE A 248 -2.23 -47.61 17.44
N GLN A 249 -2.53 -47.42 16.16
CA GLN A 249 -3.17 -48.45 15.35
C GLN A 249 -2.14 -49.53 15.03
N VAL A 250 -2.53 -50.78 15.17
CA VAL A 250 -1.71 -51.95 14.84
C VAL A 250 -2.45 -52.82 13.84
N GLN A 251 -1.72 -53.48 12.93
CA GLN A 251 -2.26 -54.39 11.94
C GLN A 251 -1.66 -55.78 12.10
N LYS A 252 -2.50 -56.82 11.99
CA LYS A 252 -2.08 -58.22 11.93
C LYS A 252 -3.07 -59.03 11.10
N ASP A 253 -2.57 -59.90 10.22
CA ASP A 253 -3.41 -60.75 9.36
C ASP A 253 -4.46 -59.93 8.56
N GLN A 254 -4.03 -58.77 8.05
CA GLN A 254 -4.83 -57.74 7.37
C GLN A 254 -5.90 -57.01 8.22
N LYS A 255 -6.12 -57.40 9.48
CA LYS A 255 -7.05 -56.76 10.42
C LYS A 255 -6.36 -55.70 11.26
N TYR A 256 -7.15 -54.79 11.83
CA TYR A 256 -6.69 -53.66 12.63
C TYR A 256 -7.18 -53.73 14.08
N GLY A 257 -6.34 -53.25 15.00
CA GLY A 257 -6.63 -53.04 16.41
C GLY A 257 -5.97 -51.75 16.92
N ILE A 258 -6.16 -51.45 18.20
CA ILE A 258 -5.59 -50.25 18.85
C ILE A 258 -4.87 -50.63 20.14
N VAL A 259 -3.61 -50.21 20.23
CA VAL A 259 -2.76 -50.27 21.43
C VAL A 259 -2.63 -48.85 22.01
N LYS A 260 -2.67 -48.75 23.35
CA LYS A 260 -2.32 -47.53 24.08
C LYS A 260 -1.38 -47.89 25.23
N ASN A 261 -0.20 -47.27 25.29
CA ASN A 261 0.81 -47.50 26.34
C ASN A 261 1.10 -49.00 26.59
N ASN A 262 1.44 -49.72 25.52
CA ASN A 262 1.73 -51.16 25.49
C ASN A 262 0.58 -52.06 26.01
N ARG A 263 -0.65 -51.56 25.99
CA ARG A 263 -1.86 -52.31 26.27
C ARG A 263 -2.79 -52.28 25.07
N GLU A 264 -3.14 -53.46 24.56
CA GLU A 264 -4.23 -53.61 23.60
C GLU A 264 -5.55 -53.17 24.27
N ILE A 265 -6.21 -52.16 23.69
CA ILE A 265 -7.52 -51.66 24.14
C ILE A 265 -8.63 -52.02 23.16
N ILE A 266 -8.31 -52.18 21.88
CA ILE A 266 -9.19 -52.80 20.88
C ILE A 266 -8.38 -53.94 20.23
N PRO A 267 -8.83 -55.20 20.31
CA PRO A 267 -8.12 -56.31 19.70
C PRO A 267 -8.08 -56.20 18.17
N VAL A 268 -7.17 -56.93 17.54
CA VAL A 268 -6.97 -56.91 16.09
C VAL A 268 -8.07 -57.67 15.35
N ILE A 269 -9.28 -57.09 15.35
CA ILE A 269 -10.52 -57.70 14.85
C ILE A 269 -11.22 -56.88 13.77
N SER A 270 -10.84 -55.62 13.56
CA SER A 270 -11.50 -54.73 12.60
C SER A 270 -10.99 -55.00 11.18
N GLU A 271 -11.90 -55.18 10.21
CA GLU A 271 -11.53 -55.19 8.78
C GLU A 271 -11.20 -53.78 8.25
N ASN A 272 -11.42 -52.74 9.06
CA ASN A 272 -11.25 -51.33 8.70
C ASN A 272 -10.19 -50.64 9.56
N GLU A 273 -9.43 -49.73 8.95
CA GLU A 273 -8.58 -48.77 9.63
C GLU A 273 -9.39 -47.88 10.60
N PHE A 274 -8.72 -47.45 11.66
CA PHE A 274 -9.20 -46.54 12.69
C PHE A 274 -8.78 -45.09 12.42
N SER A 275 -9.60 -44.18 12.91
CA SER A 275 -9.28 -42.75 13.06
C SER A 275 -9.64 -42.31 14.48
N LEU A 276 -9.02 -41.23 14.95
CA LEU A 276 -9.31 -40.60 16.23
C LEU A 276 -9.91 -39.21 15.95
N ASP A 277 -11.18 -39.01 16.29
CA ASP A 277 -11.89 -37.75 16.06
C ASP A 277 -12.89 -37.47 17.19
N GLY A 278 -13.02 -36.21 17.61
CA GLY A 278 -13.90 -35.79 18.71
C GLY A 278 -13.76 -36.61 19.99
N GLY A 279 -12.58 -37.17 20.28
CA GLY A 279 -12.38 -38.12 21.39
C GLY A 279 -13.18 -39.43 21.26
N LEU A 280 -13.28 -39.97 20.05
CA LEU A 280 -13.80 -41.30 19.71
C LEU A 280 -12.81 -42.01 18.79
N LEU A 281 -12.69 -43.33 18.94
CA LEU A 281 -11.99 -44.21 18.00
C LEU A 281 -13.00 -44.73 16.98
N ILE A 282 -12.77 -44.48 15.69
CA ILE A 282 -13.76 -44.72 14.63
C ILE A 282 -13.16 -45.68 13.60
N ALA A 283 -13.70 -46.89 13.49
CA ALA A 283 -13.32 -47.85 12.46
C ALA A 283 -14.21 -47.66 11.21
N GLY A 284 -13.57 -47.51 10.04
CA GLY A 284 -14.23 -47.33 8.75
C GLY A 284 -14.05 -45.94 8.13
N ARG A 285 -14.14 -45.86 6.80
CA ARG A 285 -13.96 -44.60 6.05
C ARG A 285 -15.05 -43.57 6.37
N TRP A 286 -14.67 -42.31 6.38
CA TRP A 286 -15.61 -41.20 6.50
C TRP A 286 -16.70 -41.28 5.42
N LYS A 287 -17.98 -41.27 5.84
CA LYS A 287 -19.20 -41.45 5.02
C LYS A 287 -19.58 -42.89 4.58
N SER A 288 -18.99 -43.97 5.12
CA SER A 288 -19.60 -45.31 4.97
C SER A 288 -20.76 -45.53 5.95
N GLU A 289 -21.71 -46.41 5.59
CA GLU A 289 -22.83 -46.80 6.48
C GLU A 289 -22.42 -47.83 7.55
N GLU A 290 -21.21 -48.39 7.46
CA GLU A 290 -20.71 -49.49 8.31
C GLU A 290 -19.70 -49.01 9.39
N ARG A 291 -19.76 -47.74 9.79
CA ARG A 291 -18.86 -47.17 10.81
C ARG A 291 -19.11 -47.78 12.20
N GLN A 292 -18.04 -48.21 12.87
CA GLN A 292 -18.07 -48.62 14.27
C GLN A 292 -17.39 -47.56 15.13
N PHE A 293 -18.04 -47.17 16.22
CA PHE A 293 -17.56 -46.15 17.15
C PHE A 293 -17.15 -46.80 18.46
N TYR A 294 -15.99 -46.44 18.96
CA TYR A 294 -15.42 -46.93 20.21
C TYR A 294 -15.08 -45.75 21.11
N SER A 295 -15.27 -45.92 22.41
CA SER A 295 -14.78 -44.97 23.41
C SER A 295 -13.24 -45.00 23.50
N LEU A 296 -12.65 -43.98 24.13
CA LEU A 296 -11.20 -43.85 24.32
C LEU A 296 -10.56 -44.96 25.17
N ASP A 297 -11.35 -45.78 25.86
CA ASP A 297 -10.92 -46.99 26.57
C ASP A 297 -11.23 -48.30 25.81
N GLY A 298 -11.61 -48.21 24.54
CA GLY A 298 -11.75 -49.34 23.60
C GLY A 298 -13.09 -50.06 23.61
N LYS A 299 -14.13 -49.53 24.29
CA LYS A 299 -15.45 -50.18 24.31
C LYS A 299 -16.28 -49.78 23.09
N LEU A 300 -16.85 -50.78 22.41
CA LEU A 300 -17.78 -50.56 21.28
C LEU A 300 -19.05 -49.85 21.77
N ILE A 301 -19.40 -48.75 21.11
CA ILE A 301 -20.58 -47.94 21.36
C ILE A 301 -21.72 -48.44 20.46
N VAL A 302 -22.69 -49.15 21.05
CA VAL A 302 -23.83 -49.71 20.33
C VAL A 302 -25.00 -48.73 20.33
N LEU A 303 -25.32 -48.17 19.16
CA LEU A 303 -26.50 -47.31 18.96
C LEU A 303 -27.71 -48.11 18.44
N PRO A 304 -28.95 -47.62 18.68
CA PRO A 304 -30.15 -48.23 18.09
C PRO A 304 -30.14 -48.13 16.55
N LYS A 305 -30.77 -49.09 15.86
CA LYS A 305 -30.80 -49.12 14.39
C LYS A 305 -31.39 -47.83 13.80
N GLY A 306 -30.63 -47.18 12.93
CA GLY A 306 -31.00 -45.89 12.29
C GLY A 306 -30.59 -44.65 13.09
N TYR A 307 -29.71 -44.78 14.07
CA TYR A 307 -28.99 -43.67 14.69
C TYR A 307 -27.51 -43.70 14.26
N GLN A 308 -26.93 -42.54 14.00
CA GLN A 308 -25.51 -42.40 13.65
C GLN A 308 -24.87 -41.30 14.49
N VAL A 309 -23.62 -41.50 14.92
CA VAL A 309 -22.80 -40.42 15.49
C VAL A 309 -22.52 -39.41 14.37
N VAL A 310 -22.78 -38.14 14.67
CA VAL A 310 -22.45 -37.00 13.80
C VAL A 310 -21.09 -36.42 14.18
N ASP A 311 -20.86 -36.26 15.48
CA ASP A 311 -19.72 -35.53 16.03
C ASP A 311 -19.41 -36.01 17.46
N GLY A 312 -18.12 -36.20 17.78
CA GLY A 312 -17.63 -36.47 19.13
C GLY A 312 -17.48 -35.20 19.99
N LEU A 313 -17.65 -34.02 19.39
CA LEU A 313 -17.62 -32.66 19.94
C LEU A 313 -16.22 -32.20 20.35
N SER A 314 -15.58 -32.89 21.31
CA SER A 314 -14.17 -32.67 21.66
C SER A 314 -13.57 -33.87 22.36
N LYS A 315 -12.23 -33.90 22.49
CA LYS A 315 -11.54 -34.94 23.25
C LYS A 315 -11.94 -34.95 24.74
N ASP A 316 -12.11 -33.77 25.32
CA ASP A 316 -12.45 -33.58 26.75
C ASP A 316 -13.95 -33.82 27.02
N SER A 317 -14.79 -33.69 25.99
CA SER A 317 -16.21 -34.05 26.04
C SER A 317 -16.43 -35.51 26.44
N GLN A 318 -17.28 -35.72 27.46
CA GLN A 318 -17.81 -37.04 27.83
C GLN A 318 -19.09 -37.38 27.05
N VAL A 319 -19.56 -36.46 26.21
CA VAL A 319 -20.76 -36.59 25.37
C VAL A 319 -20.45 -36.48 23.88
N MET A 320 -21.39 -36.90 23.04
CA MET A 320 -21.33 -36.92 21.59
C MET A 320 -22.70 -36.59 20.99
N SER A 321 -22.70 -36.05 19.78
CA SER A 321 -23.90 -35.74 19.00
C SER A 321 -24.30 -36.90 18.10
N VAL A 322 -25.57 -37.32 18.17
CA VAL A 322 -26.12 -38.46 17.44
C VAL A 322 -27.39 -38.02 16.71
N ILE A 323 -27.50 -38.33 15.42
CA ILE A 323 -28.69 -38.05 14.60
C ILE A 323 -29.48 -39.34 14.35
N ASN A 324 -30.80 -39.22 14.32
CA ASN A 324 -31.70 -40.28 13.86
C ASN A 324 -31.99 -40.10 12.36
N ASP A 325 -31.66 -41.09 11.54
CA ASP A 325 -31.73 -40.99 10.09
C ASP A 325 -33.14 -40.82 9.53
N LYS A 326 -34.17 -41.30 10.25
CA LYS A 326 -35.55 -41.29 9.76
C LYS A 326 -36.23 -39.93 9.87
N ASN A 327 -35.92 -39.18 10.92
CA ASN A 327 -36.55 -37.90 11.23
C ASN A 327 -35.56 -36.72 11.25
N LYS A 328 -34.26 -36.99 11.08
CA LYS A 328 -33.15 -36.02 11.10
C LYS A 328 -33.11 -35.17 12.38
N GLN A 329 -33.63 -35.70 13.49
CA GLN A 329 -33.50 -35.08 14.81
C GLN A 329 -32.17 -35.46 15.46
N TYR A 330 -31.57 -34.49 16.14
CA TYR A 330 -30.36 -34.66 16.93
C TYR A 330 -30.70 -35.11 18.36
N SER A 331 -29.73 -35.73 18.99
CA SER A 331 -29.76 -36.21 20.37
C SER A 331 -28.33 -36.19 20.92
N ILE A 332 -28.18 -35.96 22.23
CA ILE A 332 -26.89 -36.00 22.91
C ILE A 332 -26.82 -37.27 23.73
N TRP A 333 -25.71 -37.98 23.58
CA TRP A 333 -25.43 -39.24 24.27
C TRP A 333 -24.08 -39.12 24.96
N THR A 334 -23.91 -39.77 26.10
CA THR A 334 -22.58 -40.03 26.66
C THR A 334 -21.77 -40.93 25.73
N LYS A 335 -20.44 -40.84 25.76
CA LYS A 335 -19.54 -41.74 25.02
C LYS A 335 -19.57 -43.21 25.50
N SER A 336 -20.38 -43.54 26.52
CA SER A 336 -20.72 -44.91 26.92
C SER A 336 -22.07 -45.40 26.38
N GLY A 337 -22.75 -44.63 25.53
CA GLY A 337 -24.01 -45.03 24.89
C GLY A 337 -25.28 -44.78 25.72
N LYS A 338 -25.22 -44.01 26.82
CA LYS A 338 -26.42 -43.51 27.51
C LYS A 338 -26.89 -42.18 26.90
N LYS A 339 -28.10 -42.14 26.34
CA LYS A 339 -28.78 -40.91 25.88
C LYS A 339 -29.06 -39.95 27.04
N LEU A 340 -28.80 -38.67 26.84
CA LEU A 340 -29.07 -37.58 27.79
C LEU A 340 -30.16 -36.64 27.29
N PHE A 341 -30.09 -36.21 26.04
CA PHE A 341 -31.05 -35.30 25.40
C PHE A 341 -31.53 -35.89 24.07
N ASP A 342 -32.76 -35.57 23.67
CA ASP A 342 -33.41 -36.09 22.46
C ASP A 342 -34.33 -35.01 21.84
N HIS A 343 -34.80 -35.26 20.62
CA HIS A 343 -35.68 -34.37 19.85
C HIS A 343 -35.11 -32.95 19.65
N LEU A 344 -33.79 -32.84 19.52
CA LEU A 344 -33.10 -31.58 19.26
C LEU A 344 -33.13 -31.25 17.75
N LEU A 345 -33.22 -29.96 17.42
CA LEU A 345 -33.10 -29.48 16.03
C LEU A 345 -31.65 -29.17 15.64
N LYS A 346 -30.85 -28.70 16.59
CA LYS A 346 -29.45 -28.29 16.37
C LYS A 346 -28.61 -28.63 17.60
N VAL A 347 -27.39 -29.07 17.34
CA VAL A 347 -26.29 -29.19 18.30
C VAL A 347 -25.12 -28.40 17.70
N LYS A 348 -24.47 -27.55 18.48
CA LYS A 348 -23.34 -26.70 18.05
C LYS A 348 -22.32 -26.63 19.18
N PHE A 349 -21.04 -26.80 18.86
CA PHE A 349 -19.94 -26.64 19.82
C PHE A 349 -19.61 -25.14 19.99
N ILE A 350 -19.38 -24.68 21.21
CA ILE A 350 -19.14 -23.28 21.58
C ILE A 350 -17.81 -23.21 22.33
N GLU A 351 -16.72 -23.11 21.56
CA GLU A 351 -15.34 -23.29 22.04
C GLU A 351 -15.12 -24.61 22.79
N ASP A 352 -13.95 -24.79 23.38
CA ASP A 352 -13.55 -26.00 24.11
C ASP A 352 -14.28 -26.22 25.45
N GLN A 353 -15.41 -25.55 25.70
CA GLN A 353 -16.07 -25.51 27.03
C GLN A 353 -17.54 -25.90 27.03
N TYR A 354 -18.31 -25.49 26.01
CA TYR A 354 -19.77 -25.59 26.05
C TYR A 354 -20.36 -26.15 24.76
N ILE A 355 -21.53 -26.77 24.87
CA ILE A 355 -22.31 -27.29 23.75
C ILE A 355 -23.69 -26.64 23.77
N GLN A 356 -24.06 -25.95 22.70
CA GLN A 356 -25.42 -25.47 22.50
C GLN A 356 -26.31 -26.64 22.06
N ILE A 357 -27.41 -26.86 22.79
CA ILE A 357 -28.50 -27.76 22.41
C ILE A 357 -29.77 -26.95 22.16
N SER A 358 -30.37 -27.12 20.98
CA SER A 358 -31.50 -26.28 20.53
C SER A 358 -32.75 -27.10 20.27
N LYS A 359 -33.88 -26.64 20.80
CA LYS A 359 -35.23 -27.21 20.61
C LYS A 359 -36.10 -26.23 19.81
N GLY A 360 -37.12 -26.76 19.13
CA GLY A 360 -38.14 -25.94 18.48
C GLY A 360 -38.92 -26.72 17.42
N LYS A 361 -39.68 -26.00 16.60
CA LYS A 361 -40.44 -26.58 15.47
C LYS A 361 -39.74 -26.43 14.12
N ASN A 362 -39.06 -25.30 13.90
CA ASN A 362 -38.39 -25.00 12.65
C ASN A 362 -37.17 -24.09 12.88
N LEU A 363 -36.06 -24.42 12.23
CA LEU A 363 -34.82 -23.63 12.26
C LEU A 363 -34.90 -22.35 11.42
N SER A 364 -35.71 -22.30 10.36
CA SER A 364 -35.74 -21.14 9.45
C SER A 364 -36.67 -20.00 9.86
N SER A 365 -37.61 -20.23 10.79
CA SER A 365 -38.54 -19.19 11.26
C SER A 365 -38.29 -18.72 12.70
N PHE A 366 -37.35 -19.33 13.43
CA PHE A 366 -37.07 -19.11 14.86
C PHE A 366 -38.29 -19.23 15.81
N GLU A 367 -39.46 -19.67 15.32
CA GLU A 367 -40.69 -19.77 16.11
C GLU A 367 -40.61 -20.90 17.15
N ASN A 368 -40.69 -20.53 18.43
CA ASN A 368 -40.49 -21.43 19.57
C ASN A 368 -39.11 -22.11 19.55
N TYR A 369 -38.09 -21.40 19.05
CA TYR A 369 -36.71 -21.88 19.03
C TYR A 369 -35.98 -21.40 20.28
N GLU A 370 -35.54 -22.34 21.12
CA GLU A 370 -34.86 -22.05 22.38
C GLU A 370 -33.61 -22.94 22.51
N SER A 371 -32.54 -22.35 23.04
CA SER A 371 -31.24 -22.99 23.21
C SER A 371 -30.78 -22.94 24.66
N ALA A 372 -30.25 -24.07 25.13
CA ALA A 372 -29.52 -24.19 26.39
C ALA A 372 -28.03 -24.46 26.10
N LEU A 373 -27.15 -24.10 27.03
CA LEU A 373 -25.77 -24.56 27.05
C LEU A 373 -25.63 -25.72 28.04
N ILE A 374 -24.97 -26.78 27.59
CA ILE A 374 -24.49 -27.87 28.45
C ILE A 374 -22.97 -27.84 28.56
N ASP A 375 -22.43 -28.29 29.68
CA ASP A 375 -20.99 -28.55 29.84
C ASP A 375 -20.56 -29.79 29.03
N LEU A 376 -19.24 -30.01 28.97
CA LEU A 376 -18.62 -31.20 28.36
C LEU A 376 -19.07 -32.54 28.99
N ASN A 377 -19.73 -32.54 30.15
CA ASN A 377 -20.26 -33.75 30.80
C ASN A 377 -21.75 -34.00 30.48
N GLY A 378 -22.43 -33.03 29.86
CA GLY A 378 -23.85 -33.07 29.54
C GLY A 378 -24.78 -32.50 30.61
N ASN A 379 -24.28 -31.71 31.56
CA ASN A 379 -25.08 -30.97 32.54
C ASN A 379 -25.51 -29.62 31.95
N ILE A 380 -26.77 -29.21 32.13
CA ILE A 380 -27.21 -27.85 31.78
C ILE A 380 -26.52 -26.84 32.69
N VAL A 381 -25.76 -25.92 32.09
CA VAL A 381 -25.08 -24.80 32.77
C VAL A 381 -25.76 -23.46 32.52
N LEU A 382 -26.49 -23.34 31.42
CA LEU A 382 -27.39 -22.23 31.14
C LEU A 382 -28.66 -22.77 30.50
N ASP A 383 -29.80 -22.52 31.14
CA ASP A 383 -31.11 -23.02 30.72
C ASP A 383 -31.59 -22.34 29.41
N TYR A 384 -32.75 -22.76 28.91
CA TYR A 384 -33.39 -22.30 27.66
C TYR A 384 -33.83 -20.80 27.71
N LYS A 385 -32.86 -19.88 27.83
CA LYS A 385 -33.06 -18.42 27.93
C LYS A 385 -32.84 -17.67 26.60
N TYR A 386 -32.04 -18.24 25.69
CA TYR A 386 -31.56 -17.56 24.49
C TYR A 386 -31.87 -18.40 23.24
N THR A 387 -31.89 -17.77 22.06
CA THR A 387 -32.08 -18.46 20.78
C THR A 387 -30.78 -19.05 20.26
N GLU A 388 -29.67 -18.31 20.33
CA GLU A 388 -28.36 -18.78 19.83
C GLU A 388 -27.18 -18.20 20.63
N PHE A 389 -26.07 -18.92 20.61
CA PHE A 389 -24.79 -18.54 21.22
C PHE A 389 -23.68 -18.57 20.18
N ASP A 390 -22.80 -17.58 20.23
CA ASP A 390 -21.58 -17.52 19.42
C ASP A 390 -20.40 -17.08 20.30
N ALA A 391 -19.22 -17.62 20.03
CA ALA A 391 -18.03 -17.32 20.80
C ALA A 391 -17.15 -16.30 20.08
N ILE A 392 -16.61 -15.35 20.84
CA ILE A 392 -15.74 -14.28 20.38
C ILE A 392 -14.45 -14.34 21.18
N LYS A 393 -13.33 -14.66 20.52
CA LYS A 393 -11.99 -14.59 21.13
C LYS A 393 -11.51 -13.13 21.12
N THR A 394 -11.24 -12.58 22.30
CA THR A 394 -10.59 -11.26 22.42
C THR A 394 -9.11 -11.34 22.06
N GLN A 395 -8.46 -10.18 21.84
CA GLN A 395 -7.01 -10.13 21.58
C GLN A 395 -6.17 -10.60 22.78
N ASN A 396 -6.76 -10.63 23.97
CA ASN A 396 -6.15 -11.16 25.21
C ASN A 396 -6.52 -12.63 25.45
N HIS A 397 -6.94 -13.37 24.42
CA HIS A 397 -7.38 -14.77 24.47
C HIS A 397 -8.51 -15.06 25.48
N SER A 398 -9.25 -14.05 25.89
CA SER A 398 -10.45 -14.23 26.72
C SER A 398 -11.64 -14.56 25.83
N THR A 399 -12.44 -15.55 26.21
CA THR A 399 -13.66 -15.91 25.48
C THR A 399 -14.83 -15.09 26.01
N LEU A 400 -15.46 -14.32 25.13
CA LEU A 400 -16.79 -13.74 25.33
C LEU A 400 -17.81 -14.61 24.58
N ILE A 401 -19.03 -14.68 25.11
CA ILE A 401 -20.12 -15.44 24.49
C ILE A 401 -21.22 -14.44 24.10
N GLU A 402 -21.32 -14.13 22.82
CA GLU A 402 -22.45 -13.41 22.26
C GLU A 402 -23.72 -14.25 22.44
N THR A 403 -24.77 -13.62 22.93
CA THR A 403 -26.09 -14.23 23.11
C THR A 403 -27.11 -13.55 22.23
N ARG A 404 -27.84 -14.33 21.46
CA ARG A 404 -28.98 -13.88 20.68
C ARG A 404 -30.29 -14.26 21.38
N LEU A 405 -31.23 -13.33 21.44
CA LEU A 405 -32.61 -13.53 21.88
C LEU A 405 -33.53 -12.99 20.78
N ILE A 406 -33.92 -13.87 19.86
CA ILE A 406 -34.61 -13.51 18.60
C ILE A 406 -33.70 -12.58 17.77
N ASP A 407 -34.02 -11.29 17.70
CA ASP A 407 -33.22 -10.27 17.00
C ASP A 407 -32.33 -9.46 17.95
N ASN A 408 -32.49 -9.63 19.27
CA ASN A 408 -31.73 -8.90 20.28
C ASN A 408 -30.39 -9.58 20.58
N LEU A 409 -29.31 -8.82 20.53
CA LEU A 409 -27.98 -9.22 20.94
C LEU A 409 -27.64 -8.74 22.36
N GLY A 410 -26.87 -9.57 23.06
CA GLY A 410 -26.29 -9.37 24.39
C GLY A 410 -25.00 -10.18 24.52
N MET A 411 -24.36 -10.18 25.69
CA MET A 411 -23.09 -10.87 25.88
C MET A 411 -22.89 -11.37 27.31
N LEU A 412 -22.29 -12.56 27.44
CA LEU A 412 -21.83 -13.17 28.69
C LEU A 412 -20.29 -13.23 28.71
N ASN A 413 -19.72 -13.37 29.90
CA ASN A 413 -18.33 -13.82 30.05
C ASN A 413 -18.21 -15.35 29.93
N SER A 414 -16.98 -15.87 30.01
CA SER A 414 -16.69 -17.31 30.06
C SER A 414 -17.46 -18.06 31.16
N ASP A 415 -17.74 -17.42 32.30
CA ASP A 415 -18.46 -18.02 33.43
C ASP A 415 -20.00 -17.94 33.27
N LEU A 416 -20.48 -17.63 32.06
CA LEU A 416 -21.90 -17.47 31.70
C LEU A 416 -22.63 -16.33 32.47
N LYS A 417 -21.88 -15.41 33.09
CA LYS A 417 -22.42 -14.22 33.75
C LYS A 417 -22.73 -13.14 32.71
N GLU A 418 -23.93 -12.57 32.80
CA GLU A 418 -24.37 -11.47 31.92
C GLU A 418 -23.49 -10.22 32.10
N LEU A 419 -22.87 -9.79 31.00
CA LEU A 419 -22.09 -8.55 30.88
C LEU A 419 -22.93 -7.45 30.22
N ILE A 420 -23.66 -7.83 29.17
CA ILE A 420 -24.52 -6.96 28.39
C ILE A 420 -25.88 -7.68 28.19
N PRO A 421 -27.01 -7.08 28.60
CA PRO A 421 -28.31 -7.70 28.45
C PRO A 421 -28.70 -7.83 26.97
N ALA A 422 -29.38 -8.92 26.60
CA ALA A 422 -29.82 -9.17 25.23
C ALA A 422 -31.00 -8.26 24.82
N LYS A 423 -30.68 -7.01 24.43
CA LYS A 423 -31.64 -5.96 24.06
C LYS A 423 -31.17 -5.04 22.92
N PHE A 424 -30.03 -5.33 22.30
CA PHE A 424 -29.39 -4.47 21.30
C PHE A 424 -29.60 -5.01 19.89
N GLN A 425 -29.65 -4.14 18.88
CA GLN A 425 -29.77 -4.55 17.47
C GLN A 425 -28.44 -5.07 16.93
N SER A 426 -27.34 -4.41 17.30
CA SER A 426 -25.99 -4.83 16.97
C SER A 426 -25.05 -4.68 18.16
N ILE A 427 -24.09 -5.59 18.25
CA ILE A 427 -22.94 -5.52 19.14
C ILE A 427 -21.69 -5.68 18.25
N SER A 428 -20.65 -4.90 18.52
CA SER A 428 -19.34 -5.09 17.88
C SER A 428 -18.21 -4.86 18.88
N TYR A 429 -17.16 -5.65 18.78
CA TYR A 429 -15.98 -5.57 19.63
C TYR A 429 -14.82 -4.93 18.85
N ASN A 430 -14.09 -4.01 19.49
CA ASN A 430 -12.92 -3.36 18.89
C ASN A 430 -11.60 -3.87 19.50
N SER A 431 -10.47 -3.48 18.92
CA SER A 431 -9.13 -3.85 19.38
C SER A 431 -8.66 -3.19 20.69
N TYR A 432 -9.57 -2.56 21.45
CA TYR A 432 -9.26 -1.80 22.66
C TYR A 432 -9.96 -2.34 23.93
N ASP A 433 -10.52 -3.55 23.85
CA ASP A 433 -11.34 -4.14 24.91
C ASP A 433 -12.61 -3.33 25.24
N GLU A 434 -13.16 -2.71 24.20
CA GLU A 434 -14.45 -2.02 24.22
C GLU A 434 -15.45 -2.73 23.30
N ILE A 435 -16.72 -2.64 23.70
CA ILE A 435 -17.86 -3.26 23.07
C ILE A 435 -18.85 -2.16 22.73
N ASN A 436 -18.96 -1.87 21.44
CA ASN A 436 -19.95 -0.95 20.91
C ASN A 436 -21.29 -1.67 20.83
N VAL A 437 -22.36 -0.97 21.19
CA VAL A 437 -23.73 -1.47 21.07
C VAL A 437 -24.60 -0.44 20.35
N THR A 438 -25.53 -0.92 19.53
CA THR A 438 -26.50 -0.08 18.83
C THR A 438 -27.92 -0.53 19.15
N THR A 439 -28.82 0.41 19.44
CA THR A 439 -30.26 0.15 19.61
C THR A 439 -30.99 0.14 18.26
N PHE A 440 -32.21 -0.39 18.21
CA PHE A 440 -33.07 -0.35 17.02
C PHE A 440 -33.44 1.06 16.55
N ASP A 441 -33.28 2.07 17.41
CA ASP A 441 -33.45 3.49 17.07
C ASP A 441 -32.15 4.13 16.52
N ASN A 442 -31.14 3.32 16.19
CA ASN A 442 -29.77 3.75 15.83
C ASN A 442 -29.13 4.67 16.89
N LEU A 443 -29.25 4.32 18.18
CA LEU A 443 -28.51 4.98 19.25
C LEU A 443 -27.32 4.13 19.69
N HIS A 444 -26.17 4.77 19.81
CA HIS A 444 -24.87 4.17 20.06
C HIS A 444 -24.45 4.32 21.52
N GLY A 445 -23.84 3.26 22.07
CA GLY A 445 -23.23 3.22 23.40
C GLY A 445 -22.01 2.31 23.43
N ILE A 446 -21.22 2.39 24.49
CA ILE A 446 -19.94 1.67 24.64
C ILE A 446 -19.85 1.07 26.04
N TYR A 447 -19.51 -0.22 26.10
CA TYR A 447 -19.28 -1.00 27.31
C TYR A 447 -17.82 -1.48 27.32
N SER A 448 -17.20 -1.60 28.50
CA SER A 448 -15.95 -2.35 28.64
C SER A 448 -16.20 -3.86 28.57
N VAL A 449 -15.18 -4.67 28.24
CA VAL A 449 -15.22 -6.14 28.37
C VAL A 449 -15.64 -6.66 29.75
N ALA A 450 -15.55 -5.85 30.80
CA ALA A 450 -16.04 -6.18 32.15
C ALA A 450 -17.54 -5.91 32.35
N GLY A 451 -18.29 -5.52 31.31
CA GLY A 451 -19.72 -5.17 31.36
C GLY A 451 -20.02 -3.80 31.97
N LYS A 452 -19.00 -3.02 32.37
CA LYS A 452 -19.20 -1.65 32.85
C LYS A 452 -19.52 -0.71 31.67
N VAL A 453 -20.61 0.04 31.77
CA VAL A 453 -20.96 1.13 30.85
C VAL A 453 -19.85 2.20 30.86
N ILE A 454 -19.40 2.60 29.67
CA ILE A 454 -18.54 3.76 29.42
C ILE A 454 -19.39 4.89 28.84
N PHE A 455 -20.19 4.59 27.82
CA PHE A 455 -21.17 5.48 27.22
C PHE A 455 -22.54 4.78 27.18
N GLU A 456 -23.57 5.39 27.76
CA GLU A 456 -24.95 4.90 27.65
C GLU A 456 -25.42 4.91 26.18
N PRO A 457 -26.27 3.95 25.75
CA PRO A 457 -26.73 3.82 24.37
C PRO A 457 -27.83 4.82 24.02
N ILE A 458 -27.50 6.12 24.13
CA ILE A 458 -28.43 7.26 24.02
C ILE A 458 -27.95 8.35 23.05
N TYR A 459 -26.82 8.13 22.38
CA TYR A 459 -26.19 9.09 21.48
C TYR A 459 -26.48 8.71 20.02
N LYS A 460 -26.73 9.71 19.18
CA LYS A 460 -26.92 9.52 17.74
C LYS A 460 -25.61 9.10 17.04
N ASP A 461 -24.48 9.49 17.60
CA ASP A 461 -23.14 9.17 17.12
C ASP A 461 -22.14 9.25 18.28
N LEU A 462 -21.10 8.42 18.22
CA LEU A 462 -19.95 8.39 19.12
C LEU A 462 -18.70 8.22 18.27
N TYR A 463 -17.89 9.27 18.18
CA TYR A 463 -16.73 9.34 17.30
C TYR A 463 -15.47 9.73 18.07
N ASP A 464 -14.42 8.90 17.98
CA ASP A 464 -13.05 9.26 18.36
C ASP A 464 -12.16 9.50 17.12
N ASP A 465 -11.26 10.47 17.22
CA ASP A 465 -10.10 10.55 16.32
C ASP A 465 -8.99 9.72 16.96
N TYR A 466 -8.35 8.86 16.16
CA TYR A 466 -7.32 7.91 16.61
C TYR A 466 -6.18 8.57 17.40
N PHE A 467 -5.92 9.86 17.15
CA PHE A 467 -4.88 10.66 17.79
C PHE A 467 -5.38 11.58 18.91
N ALA A 468 -6.69 11.65 19.15
CA ALA A 468 -7.30 12.55 20.14
C ALA A 468 -7.60 11.84 21.47
N PRO A 469 -7.25 12.40 22.64
CA PRO A 469 -7.61 11.88 23.96
C PRO A 469 -9.09 12.14 24.35
N ILE A 470 -9.98 12.35 23.37
CA ILE A 470 -11.40 12.71 23.57
C ILE A 470 -12.33 11.86 22.69
N MET A 471 -13.56 11.70 23.17
CA MET A 471 -14.69 11.14 22.43
C MET A 471 -15.69 12.27 22.14
N ILE A 472 -16.22 12.32 20.92
CA ILE A 472 -17.25 13.28 20.52
C ILE A 472 -18.59 12.57 20.47
N ALA A 473 -19.50 12.98 21.33
CA ALA A 473 -20.85 12.43 21.37
C ALA A 473 -21.84 13.38 20.69
N THR A 474 -22.73 12.84 19.86
CA THR A 474 -23.82 13.60 19.22
C THR A 474 -25.17 13.28 19.86
N LYS A 475 -25.95 14.31 20.19
CA LYS A 475 -27.31 14.19 20.70
C LYS A 475 -28.21 15.25 20.04
N GLY A 476 -29.16 14.79 19.21
CA GLY A 476 -29.92 15.67 18.33
C GLY A 476 -29.03 16.29 17.25
N GLU A 477 -29.01 17.62 17.18
CA GLU A 477 -28.15 18.41 16.28
C GLU A 477 -26.92 18.99 17.00
N LYS A 478 -26.71 18.63 18.27
CA LYS A 478 -25.65 19.16 19.12
C LYS A 478 -24.62 18.08 19.48
N ILE A 479 -23.40 18.51 19.72
CA ILE A 479 -22.30 17.67 20.20
C ILE A 479 -21.72 18.17 21.52
N ALA A 480 -21.09 17.24 22.23
CA ALA A 480 -20.30 17.49 23.44
C ALA A 480 -19.01 16.67 23.40
N LEU A 481 -17.95 17.21 24.01
CA LEU A 481 -16.68 16.52 24.19
C LEU A 481 -16.71 15.73 25.50
N PHE A 482 -16.20 14.51 25.46
CA PHE A 482 -16.02 13.62 26.60
C PHE A 482 -14.57 13.14 26.65
N SER A 483 -14.08 12.74 27.82
CA SER A 483 -12.89 11.88 27.88
C SER A 483 -13.24 10.51 27.29
N LEU A 484 -12.21 9.77 26.83
CA LEU A 484 -12.37 8.37 26.41
C LEU A 484 -12.97 7.47 27.52
N THR A 485 -12.89 7.90 28.79
CA THR A 485 -13.50 7.21 29.94
C THR A 485 -14.98 7.55 30.20
N GLY A 486 -15.65 8.30 29.31
CA GLY A 486 -17.06 8.66 29.45
C GLY A 486 -17.34 9.86 30.36
N LYS A 487 -16.32 10.61 30.80
CA LYS A 487 -16.52 11.82 31.62
C LYS A 487 -16.80 13.02 30.71
N PRO A 488 -17.88 13.80 30.91
CA PRO A 488 -18.11 15.01 30.12
C PRO A 488 -16.99 16.05 30.35
N ILE A 489 -16.58 16.68 29.25
CA ILE A 489 -15.64 17.82 29.21
C ILE A 489 -16.44 19.10 28.89
N THR A 490 -17.41 19.02 27.97
CA THR A 490 -18.32 20.13 27.63
C THR A 490 -19.79 19.69 27.70
N ASP A 491 -20.70 20.66 27.73
CA ASP A 491 -22.13 20.42 27.49
C ASP A 491 -22.44 20.27 25.99
N PHE A 492 -23.65 19.77 25.68
CA PHE A 492 -24.18 19.59 24.31
C PHE A 492 -24.57 20.94 23.68
N THR A 493 -23.59 21.74 23.28
CA THR A 493 -23.77 23.14 22.86
C THR A 493 -23.37 23.41 21.41
N TYR A 494 -22.39 22.68 20.86
CA TYR A 494 -21.86 22.95 19.52
C TYR A 494 -22.63 22.21 18.42
N GLU A 495 -22.72 22.78 17.21
CA GLU A 495 -23.47 22.22 16.07
C GLU A 495 -22.73 21.04 15.41
N SER A 496 -23.41 19.90 15.25
CA SER A 496 -22.77 18.64 14.83
C SER A 496 -22.22 18.60 13.40
N ASN A 497 -22.66 19.51 12.53
CA ASN A 497 -22.28 19.58 11.12
C ASN A 497 -21.08 20.51 10.83
N LYS A 498 -20.47 21.09 11.87
CA LYS A 498 -19.41 22.11 11.76
C LYS A 498 -18.30 21.88 12.79
N ILE A 499 -17.64 20.73 12.68
CA ILE A 499 -16.47 20.35 13.48
C ILE A 499 -15.28 20.09 12.55
N LYS A 500 -14.10 20.62 12.87
CA LYS A 500 -12.83 20.35 12.17
C LYS A 500 -11.71 20.16 13.19
N MET A 501 -11.08 18.98 13.21
CA MET A 501 -9.94 18.69 14.10
C MET A 501 -8.71 19.53 13.71
N LEU A 502 -7.95 19.95 14.71
CA LEU A 502 -6.70 20.71 14.55
C LEU A 502 -5.49 19.92 15.07
N ASN A 503 -5.30 18.71 14.54
CA ASN A 503 -4.30 17.73 14.97
C ASN A 503 -3.02 17.71 14.10
N ASN A 504 -2.68 18.82 13.45
CA ASN A 504 -1.50 18.93 12.58
C ASN A 504 -0.22 19.14 13.41
N ASP A 505 0.90 18.50 13.03
CA ASP A 505 2.20 18.69 13.69
C ASP A 505 2.64 20.16 13.79
N LYS A 506 2.36 20.97 12.76
CA LYS A 506 2.64 22.42 12.73
C LYS A 506 1.86 23.19 13.79
N LEU A 507 0.72 22.68 14.23
CA LEU A 507 -0.14 23.33 15.22
C LEU A 507 0.17 22.94 16.67
N LYS A 508 1.07 21.97 16.91
CA LYS A 508 1.41 21.49 18.25
C LYS A 508 2.02 22.54 19.18
N GLU A 509 2.64 23.59 18.65
CA GLU A 509 3.14 24.70 19.48
C GLU A 509 1.99 25.52 20.11
N PHE A 510 0.89 25.71 19.37
CA PHE A 510 -0.27 26.48 19.81
C PHE A 510 -1.32 25.63 20.54
N PHE A 511 -1.52 24.39 20.08
CA PHE A 511 -2.49 23.43 20.61
C PHE A 511 -1.79 22.12 20.99
N PRO A 512 -0.95 22.10 22.04
CA PRO A 512 -0.09 20.95 22.37
C PRO A 512 -0.86 19.66 22.70
N ASN A 513 -2.11 19.79 23.14
CA ASN A 513 -3.01 18.67 23.42
C ASN A 513 -4.06 18.44 22.31
N GLY A 514 -4.06 19.24 21.23
CA GLY A 514 -5.12 19.25 20.21
C GLY A 514 -6.28 20.22 20.52
N ALA A 515 -7.02 20.57 19.47
CA ALA A 515 -8.16 21.47 19.50
C ALA A 515 -9.14 21.16 18.35
N ILE A 516 -10.34 21.75 18.40
CA ILE A 516 -11.32 21.72 17.30
C ILE A 516 -11.79 23.13 16.95
N ILE A 517 -12.02 23.37 15.65
CA ILE A 517 -12.95 24.41 15.22
C ILE A 517 -14.36 23.86 15.45
N ALA A 518 -15.20 24.64 16.14
CA ALA A 518 -16.59 24.31 16.44
C ALA A 518 -17.50 25.51 16.16
N LYS A 519 -18.81 25.28 16.08
CA LYS A 519 -19.82 26.32 15.90
C LYS A 519 -20.84 26.31 17.03
N GLN A 520 -21.08 27.45 17.65
CA GLN A 520 -22.06 27.66 18.72
C GLN A 520 -22.96 28.84 18.35
N ASP A 521 -24.27 28.67 18.47
CA ASP A 521 -25.28 29.72 18.31
C ASP A 521 -25.12 30.58 17.03
N GLY A 522 -24.77 29.93 15.92
CA GLY A 522 -24.53 30.60 14.63
C GLY A 522 -23.10 31.06 14.37
N MET A 523 -22.25 31.15 15.40
CA MET A 523 -20.89 31.69 15.34
C MET A 523 -19.83 30.60 15.51
N VAL A 524 -18.66 30.79 14.89
CA VAL A 524 -17.55 29.83 14.87
C VAL A 524 -16.46 30.27 15.86
N GLY A 525 -15.84 29.31 16.52
CA GLY A 525 -14.74 29.51 17.47
C GLY A 525 -13.80 28.29 17.50
N ILE A 526 -12.78 28.32 18.34
CA ILE A 526 -11.85 27.20 18.56
C ILE A 526 -11.86 26.84 20.04
N ILE A 527 -12.07 25.56 20.36
CA ILE A 527 -11.94 25.03 21.72
C ILE A 527 -10.85 23.97 21.78
N ASP A 528 -10.08 23.95 22.86
CA ASP A 528 -9.12 22.90 23.14
C ASP A 528 -9.80 21.61 23.65
N TYR A 529 -9.03 20.53 23.75
CA TYR A 529 -9.53 19.26 24.32
C TYR A 529 -9.74 19.29 25.84
N ALA A 530 -9.44 20.39 26.53
CA ALA A 530 -9.87 20.63 27.90
C ALA A 530 -11.23 21.38 27.99
N GLY A 531 -11.85 21.70 26.85
CA GLY A 531 -13.12 22.42 26.75
C GLY A 531 -12.98 23.95 26.88
N GLN A 532 -11.77 24.49 26.84
CA GLN A 532 -11.51 25.93 26.94
C GLN A 532 -11.53 26.56 25.56
N ALA A 533 -12.22 27.70 25.42
CA ALA A 533 -12.19 28.49 24.18
C ALA A 533 -10.83 29.17 24.02
N VAL A 534 -10.10 28.80 22.96
CA VAL A 534 -8.85 29.45 22.55
C VAL A 534 -9.16 30.63 21.64
N LEU A 535 -10.09 30.46 20.68
CA LEU A 535 -10.73 31.58 19.97
C LEU A 535 -12.22 31.61 20.33
N PRO A 536 -12.76 32.78 20.74
CA PRO A 536 -14.18 32.90 21.11
C PRO A 536 -15.12 32.65 19.93
N PHE A 537 -16.36 32.26 20.23
CA PHE A 537 -17.42 32.05 19.25
C PHE A 537 -18.02 33.38 18.76
N GLU A 538 -17.22 34.21 18.09
CA GLU A 538 -17.61 35.54 17.60
C GLU A 538 -17.34 35.77 16.10
N TYR A 539 -16.89 34.73 15.40
CA TYR A 539 -16.58 34.77 13.97
C TYR A 539 -17.72 34.16 13.15
N GLN A 540 -18.03 34.73 11.99
CA GLN A 540 -19.02 34.16 11.06
C GLN A 540 -18.47 32.91 10.34
N ASP A 541 -17.15 32.84 10.17
CA ASP A 541 -16.43 31.71 9.57
C ASP A 541 -14.96 31.72 10.02
N LEU A 542 -14.34 30.54 10.10
CA LEU A 542 -12.93 30.34 10.44
C LEU A 542 -12.37 29.16 9.62
N ASP A 543 -11.30 29.40 8.87
CA ASP A 543 -10.58 28.34 8.16
C ASP A 543 -9.07 28.42 8.37
N PHE A 544 -8.43 27.25 8.50
CA PHE A 544 -7.00 27.13 8.78
C PHE A 544 -6.18 27.02 7.49
N VAL A 545 -5.21 27.92 7.31
CA VAL A 545 -4.32 27.91 6.15
C VAL A 545 -2.98 27.29 6.53
N GLU A 546 -2.91 25.96 6.39
CA GLU A 546 -1.80 25.14 6.89
C GLU A 546 -0.41 25.56 6.42
N GLN A 547 -0.29 26.03 5.17
CA GLN A 547 0.98 26.46 4.59
C GLN A 547 1.66 27.57 5.39
N TYR A 548 0.88 28.39 6.10
CA TYR A 548 1.31 29.62 6.76
C TYR A 548 0.93 29.68 8.24
N GLN A 549 0.32 28.61 8.77
CA GLN A 549 -0.01 28.44 10.19
C GLN A 549 -0.89 29.54 10.79
N VAL A 550 -1.77 30.15 9.98
CA VAL A 550 -2.72 31.19 10.40
C VAL A 550 -4.15 30.81 10.03
N PHE A 551 -5.13 31.48 10.64
CA PHE A 551 -6.54 31.33 10.31
C PHE A 551 -7.04 32.52 9.48
N ARG A 552 -7.84 32.24 8.46
CA ARG A 552 -8.66 33.25 7.80
C ARG A 552 -10.00 33.32 8.51
N PHE A 553 -10.37 34.50 9.02
CA PHE A 553 -11.60 34.70 9.79
C PHE A 553 -12.56 35.64 9.05
N LYS A 554 -13.86 35.42 9.22
CA LYS A 554 -14.92 36.28 8.69
C LYS A 554 -15.66 36.99 9.82
N GLN A 555 -15.81 38.30 9.72
CA GLN A 555 -16.56 39.12 10.68
C GLN A 555 -17.24 40.29 9.95
N LYS A 556 -18.51 40.60 10.28
CA LYS A 556 -19.31 41.66 9.62
C LYS A 556 -19.30 41.59 8.08
N ASP A 557 -19.37 40.36 7.57
CA ASP A 557 -19.29 39.99 6.16
C ASP A 557 -18.00 40.33 5.41
N LYS A 558 -16.92 40.63 6.15
CA LYS A 558 -15.57 40.85 5.63
C LYS A 558 -14.59 39.79 6.14
N TRP A 559 -13.56 39.51 5.35
CA TRP A 559 -12.48 38.57 5.66
C TRP A 559 -11.23 39.29 6.18
N GLY A 560 -10.54 38.65 7.13
CA GLY A 560 -9.24 39.04 7.69
C GLY A 560 -8.37 37.80 8.00
N ILE A 561 -7.19 38.03 8.57
CA ILE A 561 -6.25 36.98 9.03
C ILE A 561 -5.98 37.15 10.53
N ILE A 562 -6.05 36.04 11.27
CA ILE A 562 -5.80 35.96 12.71
C ILE A 562 -4.79 34.84 12.99
N ALA A 563 -3.85 35.11 13.88
CA ALA A 563 -2.89 34.12 14.37
C ALA A 563 -3.59 33.06 15.24
N PRO A 564 -3.01 31.85 15.41
CA PRO A 564 -3.51 30.86 16.37
C PRO A 564 -3.60 31.37 17.82
N THR A 565 -2.82 32.41 18.15
CA THR A 565 -2.83 33.12 19.44
C THR A 565 -4.05 34.04 19.65
N GLY A 566 -4.86 34.28 18.63
CA GLY A 566 -5.94 35.28 18.63
C GLY A 566 -5.50 36.69 18.24
N GLU A 567 -4.23 36.91 17.90
CA GLU A 567 -3.76 38.20 17.40
C GLU A 567 -4.25 38.45 15.96
N VAL A 568 -5.00 39.53 15.73
CA VAL A 568 -5.48 39.92 14.40
C VAL A 568 -4.34 40.53 13.61
N ILE A 569 -3.82 39.77 12.63
CA ILE A 569 -2.73 40.19 11.74
C ILE A 569 -3.27 41.13 10.65
N ILE A 570 -4.40 40.77 10.03
CA ILE A 570 -5.08 41.59 9.02
C ILE A 570 -6.55 41.73 9.44
N ALA A 571 -7.00 42.96 9.67
CA ALA A 571 -8.37 43.26 10.07
C ALA A 571 -9.40 42.81 9.01
N ALA A 572 -10.58 42.40 9.47
CA ALA A 572 -11.69 42.00 8.60
C ALA A 572 -12.30 43.21 7.87
N GLN A 573 -11.77 43.52 6.67
CA GLN A 573 -12.23 44.64 5.84
C GLN A 573 -12.42 44.31 4.34
N TYR A 574 -12.06 43.10 3.91
CA TYR A 574 -12.09 42.68 2.50
C TYR A 574 -13.30 41.80 2.19
N ASP A 575 -13.91 41.93 1.00
CA ASP A 575 -14.98 41.04 0.52
C ASP A 575 -14.49 39.64 0.21
N ASP A 576 -13.20 39.52 -0.07
CA ASP A 576 -12.49 38.26 -0.32
C ASP A 576 -11.03 38.45 0.07
N LEU A 577 -10.43 37.39 0.59
CA LEU A 577 -9.02 37.36 0.99
C LEU A 577 -8.49 35.95 0.75
N ALA A 578 -7.48 35.85 -0.12
CA ALA A 578 -6.78 34.61 -0.44
C ALA A 578 -5.27 34.84 -0.29
N MET A 579 -4.57 33.90 0.35
CA MET A 579 -3.13 34.02 0.58
C MET A 579 -2.36 33.47 -0.63
N HIS A 580 -1.39 34.23 -1.12
CA HIS A 580 -0.53 33.87 -2.26
C HIS A 580 0.76 33.21 -1.78
N ASN A 581 1.48 33.89 -0.88
CA ASN A 581 2.63 33.37 -0.15
C ASN A 581 2.59 33.84 1.32
N THR A 582 3.61 33.54 2.11
CA THR A 582 3.75 33.92 3.54
C THR A 582 3.49 35.39 3.80
N ASN A 583 3.82 36.25 2.84
CA ASN A 583 3.89 37.70 3.01
C ASN A 583 2.88 38.47 2.14
N GLN A 584 2.14 37.81 1.25
CA GLN A 584 1.31 38.45 0.21
C GLN A 584 -0.09 37.84 0.11
N TYR A 585 -1.10 38.70 0.00
CA TYR A 585 -2.51 38.35 0.02
C TYR A 585 -3.24 39.02 -1.14
N LEU A 586 -3.89 38.22 -1.98
CA LEU A 586 -4.87 38.70 -2.95
C LEU A 586 -6.15 39.09 -2.19
N VAL A 587 -6.60 40.32 -2.40
CA VAL A 587 -7.73 40.91 -1.69
C VAL A 587 -8.74 41.54 -2.64
N ARG A 588 -10.00 41.57 -2.22
CA ARG A 588 -11.09 42.20 -2.97
C ARG A 588 -11.87 43.21 -2.12
N ILE A 589 -12.17 44.37 -2.69
CA ILE A 589 -13.07 45.40 -2.14
C ILE A 589 -13.96 45.91 -3.27
N ASP A 590 -15.29 45.93 -3.07
CA ASP A 590 -16.30 46.43 -4.02
C ASP A 590 -16.14 45.86 -5.44
N LYS A 591 -15.87 44.55 -5.51
CA LYS A 591 -15.57 43.77 -6.74
C LYS A 591 -14.26 44.15 -7.44
N LYS A 592 -13.46 45.08 -6.91
CA LYS A 592 -12.09 45.33 -7.36
C LYS A 592 -11.10 44.46 -6.59
N SER A 593 -10.18 43.84 -7.30
CA SER A 593 -9.12 42.98 -6.78
C SER A 593 -7.78 43.70 -6.81
N GLY A 594 -6.94 43.39 -5.85
CA GLY A 594 -5.55 43.83 -5.75
C GLY A 594 -4.75 42.87 -4.87
N MET A 595 -3.58 43.31 -4.42
CA MET A 595 -2.71 42.51 -3.54
C MET A 595 -2.11 43.40 -2.45
N ILE A 596 -2.03 42.88 -1.22
CA ILE A 596 -1.43 43.54 -0.06
C ILE A 596 -0.34 42.66 0.55
N ASN A 597 0.53 43.24 1.38
CA ASN A 597 1.40 42.48 2.28
C ASN A 597 0.79 42.26 3.68
N LEU A 598 1.53 41.55 4.55
CA LEU A 598 1.18 41.33 5.97
C LEU A 598 0.85 42.60 6.77
N LYS A 599 1.38 43.77 6.39
CA LYS A 599 1.11 45.06 7.06
C LYS A 599 -0.14 45.76 6.50
N GLY A 600 -0.80 45.18 5.50
CA GLY A 600 -1.87 45.83 4.75
C GLY A 600 -1.40 46.85 3.71
N GLU A 601 -0.09 46.96 3.45
CA GLU A 601 0.45 47.86 2.41
C GLU A 601 0.11 47.29 1.03
N ILE A 602 -0.37 48.14 0.11
CA ILE A 602 -0.82 47.75 -1.23
C ILE A 602 0.39 47.48 -2.15
N ILE A 603 0.45 46.27 -2.71
CA ILE A 603 1.43 45.84 -3.73
C ILE A 603 0.82 45.94 -5.14
N ILE A 604 -0.42 45.46 -5.32
CA ILE A 604 -1.17 45.64 -6.58
C ILE A 604 -2.40 46.49 -6.26
N PRO A 605 -2.58 47.66 -6.89
CA PRO A 605 -3.73 48.53 -6.65
C PRO A 605 -5.07 47.81 -6.73
N ILE A 606 -5.96 48.07 -5.78
CA ILE A 606 -7.29 47.45 -5.69
C ILE A 606 -8.27 48.16 -6.67
N ASP A 607 -7.94 48.12 -7.96
CA ASP A 607 -8.71 48.73 -9.06
C ASP A 607 -8.95 47.77 -10.25
N TYR A 608 -8.34 46.58 -10.24
CA TYR A 608 -8.52 45.59 -11.30
C TYR A 608 -9.79 44.77 -11.06
N GLY A 609 -10.48 44.32 -12.11
CA GLY A 609 -11.64 43.43 -11.97
C GLY A 609 -11.24 42.01 -11.55
N ARG A 610 -10.02 41.59 -11.91
CA ARG A 610 -9.38 40.31 -11.55
C ARG A 610 -7.87 40.49 -11.49
N VAL A 611 -7.22 39.72 -10.62
CA VAL A 611 -5.76 39.59 -10.49
C VAL A 611 -5.46 38.10 -10.31
N TYR A 612 -4.57 37.53 -11.14
CA TYR A 612 -4.16 36.13 -11.06
C TYR A 612 -2.64 35.98 -11.17
N SER A 613 -2.07 35.00 -10.48
CA SER A 613 -0.64 34.63 -10.60
C SER A 613 -0.34 34.09 -12.00
N LEU A 614 0.72 34.58 -12.64
CA LEU A 614 1.28 33.96 -13.84
C LEU A 614 2.40 33.02 -13.42
N ASN A 615 2.22 31.72 -13.64
CA ASN A 615 3.28 30.75 -13.40
C ASN A 615 4.18 30.64 -14.64
N ASN A 616 5.48 30.38 -14.44
CA ASN A 616 6.38 30.02 -15.54
C ASN A 616 5.84 28.74 -16.21
N GLY A 617 5.86 28.69 -17.55
CA GLY A 617 5.08 27.71 -18.32
C GLY A 617 5.39 26.26 -17.97
N ASP A 618 4.33 25.47 -17.72
CA ASP A 618 4.43 24.06 -17.38
C ASP A 618 5.14 23.24 -18.46
N TYR A 619 6.30 22.68 -18.10
CA TYR A 619 6.76 21.40 -18.61
C TYR A 619 7.18 20.55 -17.41
N LEU A 620 6.61 19.34 -17.31
CA LEU A 620 6.89 18.32 -16.29
C LEU A 620 6.37 18.58 -14.86
N GLY A 621 5.05 18.52 -14.69
CA GLY A 621 4.41 17.63 -13.69
C GLY A 621 4.53 17.92 -12.18
N GLU A 622 5.43 18.78 -11.72
CA GLU A 622 5.62 19.10 -10.30
C GLU A 622 5.52 20.60 -10.06
N SER A 623 4.31 21.05 -9.72
CA SER A 623 4.09 22.43 -9.30
C SER A 623 4.53 22.63 -7.84
N GLU A 624 5.81 22.93 -7.63
CA GLU A 624 6.11 23.81 -6.50
C GLU A 624 5.38 25.13 -6.75
N LYS A 625 4.51 25.54 -5.82
CA LYS A 625 3.84 26.85 -5.85
C LYS A 625 4.86 27.94 -5.49
N GLY A 626 5.80 28.19 -6.40
CA GLY A 626 6.78 29.25 -6.26
C GLY A 626 6.13 30.63 -6.20
N GLU A 627 6.79 31.56 -5.53
CA GLU A 627 6.35 32.96 -5.47
C GLU A 627 6.39 33.57 -6.88
N SER A 628 5.23 33.78 -7.51
CA SER A 628 5.23 34.46 -8.81
C SER A 628 5.57 35.94 -8.67
N ARG A 629 6.51 36.39 -9.50
CA ARG A 629 6.83 37.81 -9.73
C ARG A 629 5.77 38.55 -10.55
N PHE A 630 4.96 37.82 -11.32
CA PHE A 630 4.14 38.40 -12.38
C PHE A 630 2.67 38.01 -12.24
N PHE A 631 1.78 38.98 -12.42
CA PHE A 631 0.34 38.77 -12.26
C PHE A 631 -0.42 39.32 -13.45
N SER A 632 -1.37 38.56 -13.99
CA SER A 632 -2.30 39.08 -14.99
C SER A 632 -3.35 39.95 -14.29
N VAL A 633 -3.59 41.13 -14.85
CA VAL A 633 -4.45 42.16 -14.26
C VAL A 633 -5.51 42.63 -15.27
N LYS A 634 -6.79 42.46 -14.92
CA LYS A 634 -7.93 42.78 -15.78
C LYS A 634 -8.48 44.17 -15.50
N LYS A 635 -8.55 45.05 -16.50
CA LYS A 635 -9.19 46.38 -16.40
C LYS A 635 -9.99 46.65 -17.68
N ASN A 636 -11.24 47.10 -17.53
CA ASN A 636 -12.15 47.40 -18.64
C ASN A 636 -12.30 46.26 -19.67
N GLU A 637 -12.54 45.04 -19.18
CA GLU A 637 -12.59 43.79 -19.96
C GLU A 637 -11.30 43.35 -20.68
N LEU A 638 -10.22 44.13 -20.57
CA LEU A 638 -8.92 43.84 -21.17
C LEU A 638 -7.88 43.48 -20.11
N TRP A 639 -6.87 42.73 -20.52
CA TRP A 639 -5.84 42.14 -19.68
C TRP A 639 -4.48 42.75 -19.96
N GLY A 640 -3.66 42.82 -18.91
CA GLY A 640 -2.26 43.21 -18.94
C GLY A 640 -1.49 42.47 -17.84
N VAL A 641 -0.24 42.86 -17.59
CA VAL A 641 0.66 42.18 -16.64
C VAL A 641 1.29 43.18 -15.68
N TRP A 642 1.26 42.83 -14.39
CA TRP A 642 1.92 43.55 -13.30
C TRP A 642 3.17 42.79 -12.84
N ASP A 643 4.25 43.52 -12.55
CA ASP A 643 5.46 43.01 -11.93
C ASP A 643 5.51 43.50 -10.47
N VAL A 644 5.47 42.57 -9.51
CA VAL A 644 5.42 42.91 -8.07
C VAL A 644 6.79 43.22 -7.46
N VAL A 645 7.88 42.89 -8.15
CA VAL A 645 9.24 43.25 -7.76
C VAL A 645 9.57 44.67 -8.20
N GLU A 646 9.16 45.04 -9.42
CA GLU A 646 9.30 46.40 -9.95
C GLU A 646 8.17 47.35 -9.47
N ASN A 647 7.14 46.80 -8.83
CA ASN A 647 5.93 47.48 -8.39
C ASN A 647 5.27 48.34 -9.49
N LYS A 648 5.16 47.79 -10.72
CA LYS A 648 4.63 48.50 -11.89
C LYS A 648 3.86 47.59 -12.83
N GLN A 649 2.89 48.16 -13.54
CA GLN A 649 2.26 47.50 -14.68
C GLN A 649 3.21 47.51 -15.88
N ILE A 650 3.77 46.35 -16.22
CA ILE A 650 4.73 46.19 -17.34
C ILE A 650 4.04 45.97 -18.69
N ILE A 651 2.82 45.41 -18.69
CA ILE A 651 1.99 45.29 -19.89
C ILE A 651 0.64 45.95 -19.61
N SER A 652 0.30 46.97 -20.40
CA SER A 652 -0.97 47.71 -20.28
C SER A 652 -2.18 46.80 -20.50
N SER A 653 -3.31 47.10 -19.85
CA SER A 653 -4.54 46.31 -19.95
C SER A 653 -5.26 46.57 -21.27
N ILE A 654 -4.74 46.01 -22.37
CA ILE A 654 -5.25 46.20 -23.75
C ILE A 654 -5.56 44.89 -24.47
N PHE A 655 -5.26 43.72 -23.88
CA PHE A 655 -5.41 42.42 -24.55
C PHE A 655 -6.74 41.72 -24.22
N PRO A 656 -7.40 41.03 -25.16
CA PRO A 656 -8.68 40.37 -24.90
C PRO A 656 -8.60 39.03 -24.14
N SER A 657 -7.41 38.45 -23.92
CA SER A 657 -7.21 37.13 -23.27
C SER A 657 -6.33 37.21 -22.01
N GLU A 658 -6.64 36.36 -21.03
CA GLU A 658 -5.92 36.21 -19.76
C GLU A 658 -4.67 35.30 -19.85
N ASN A 659 -4.49 34.60 -20.98
CA ASN A 659 -3.45 33.59 -21.18
C ASN A 659 -2.09 34.21 -21.57
N PHE A 660 -1.38 34.80 -20.62
CA PHE A 660 0.03 35.17 -20.81
C PHE A 660 0.94 34.02 -20.38
N ARG A 661 1.98 33.74 -21.15
CA ARG A 661 3.13 32.90 -20.77
C ARG A 661 4.42 33.69 -20.79
N ILE A 662 5.43 33.17 -20.10
CA ILE A 662 6.79 33.69 -20.11
C ILE A 662 7.65 32.69 -20.89
N GLU A 663 8.21 33.12 -22.03
CA GLU A 663 9.13 32.35 -22.85
C GLU A 663 10.48 33.07 -22.89
N GLN A 664 11.55 32.43 -22.39
CA GLN A 664 12.94 32.93 -22.47
C GLN A 664 13.16 34.39 -21.99
N ASN A 665 12.36 34.84 -21.00
CA ASN A 665 12.28 36.19 -20.39
C ASN A 665 11.30 37.19 -21.04
N ASP A 666 10.62 36.82 -22.13
CA ASP A 666 9.63 37.65 -22.82
C ASP A 666 8.20 37.14 -22.57
N PHE A 667 7.20 38.02 -22.71
CA PHE A 667 5.79 37.67 -22.50
C PHE A 667 5.08 37.37 -23.81
N THR A 668 4.34 36.27 -23.85
CA THR A 668 3.58 35.83 -25.02
C THR A 668 2.10 35.66 -24.67
N ASN A 669 1.18 36.36 -25.36
CA ASN A 669 -0.27 36.14 -25.18
C ASN A 669 -0.76 35.04 -26.13
N ILE A 670 -1.42 34.01 -25.57
CA ILE A 670 -1.94 32.86 -26.31
C ILE A 670 -3.42 33.08 -26.60
N TYR A 671 -3.71 33.50 -27.83
CA TYR A 671 -5.05 33.63 -28.37
C TYR A 671 -5.35 32.52 -29.40
N HIS A 672 -5.10 31.25 -29.03
CA HIS A 672 -5.32 30.06 -29.85
C HIS A 672 -4.95 30.26 -31.35
N ASP A 673 -3.64 30.28 -31.61
CA ASP A 673 -2.98 30.33 -32.93
C ASP A 673 -2.57 31.71 -33.49
N ARG A 674 -2.51 32.76 -32.65
CA ARG A 674 -1.67 33.95 -32.92
C ARG A 674 -0.98 34.44 -31.65
N ASN A 675 0.33 34.17 -31.56
CA ASN A 675 1.19 34.62 -30.47
C ASN A 675 1.75 36.02 -30.77
N ILE A 676 1.58 36.97 -29.85
CA ILE A 676 2.33 38.23 -29.84
C ILE A 676 3.39 38.12 -28.76
N ILE A 677 4.66 38.23 -29.15
CA ILE A 677 5.81 38.28 -28.23
C ILE A 677 6.01 39.75 -27.83
N VAL A 678 6.31 40.00 -26.55
CA VAL A 678 6.60 41.33 -26.02
C VAL A 678 7.81 41.22 -25.10
N ASN A 679 8.87 41.95 -25.41
CA ASN A 679 10.07 41.96 -24.59
C ASN A 679 9.77 42.53 -23.18
N ARG A 680 10.52 42.09 -22.16
CA ARG A 680 10.46 42.62 -20.79
C ARG A 680 10.47 44.16 -20.68
N ASP A 681 11.09 44.86 -21.63
CA ASP A 681 11.13 46.33 -21.68
C ASP A 681 9.94 46.99 -22.42
N GLY A 682 8.98 46.21 -22.92
CA GLY A 682 7.74 46.71 -23.54
C GLY A 682 7.88 47.19 -24.99
N HIS A 683 9.00 46.88 -25.65
CA HIS A 683 9.26 47.21 -27.06
C HIS A 683 8.98 46.04 -28.02
N ASP A 684 8.70 46.38 -29.28
CA ASP A 684 8.00 45.54 -30.26
C ASP A 684 8.60 44.15 -30.52
N SER A 685 7.71 43.15 -30.60
CA SER A 685 7.93 41.94 -31.43
C SER A 685 6.65 41.57 -32.18
N VAL A 686 6.04 42.58 -32.83
CA VAL A 686 4.89 42.43 -33.72
C VAL A 686 5.36 42.29 -35.17
N ILE A 687 5.63 41.06 -35.59
CA ILE A 687 5.72 40.69 -37.00
C ILE A 687 4.68 39.58 -37.21
N TYR A 688 3.48 39.90 -37.67
CA TYR A 688 3.19 39.70 -39.10
C TYR A 688 2.25 40.75 -39.73
N ALA A 689 2.23 41.99 -39.22
CA ALA A 689 1.30 43.02 -39.70
C ALA A 689 1.86 44.46 -39.81
N GLN A 690 3.14 44.67 -40.10
CA GLN A 690 3.55 45.83 -40.91
C GLN A 690 4.90 45.60 -41.62
N ARG A 691 5.09 46.23 -42.79
CA ARG A 691 6.23 46.02 -43.70
C ARG A 691 7.25 47.17 -43.62
N GLN A 692 8.46 46.84 -44.10
CA GLN A 692 9.63 47.71 -44.35
C GLN A 692 10.51 47.98 -43.12
N HIS A 693 11.84 48.10 -43.25
CA HIS A 693 12.60 48.54 -44.43
C HIS A 693 14.01 47.89 -44.44
N ASP A 694 14.42 47.28 -45.56
CA ASP A 694 15.77 47.47 -46.15
C ASP A 694 15.98 46.73 -47.48
N ASN A 695 16.57 47.43 -48.44
CA ASN A 695 16.74 46.99 -49.83
C ASN A 695 18.09 46.26 -50.02
N GLN A 696 18.14 44.98 -49.67
CA GLN A 696 19.14 44.03 -50.20
C GLN A 696 18.39 42.91 -50.92
N GLU A 697 18.88 42.48 -52.08
CA GLU A 697 18.18 41.57 -52.99
C GLU A 697 18.09 40.13 -52.43
N GLN A 698 17.15 39.90 -51.52
CA GLN A 698 16.61 38.58 -51.20
C GLN A 698 15.21 38.47 -51.82
N TYR A 699 14.89 37.32 -52.42
CA TYR A 699 13.74 37.12 -53.32
C TYR A 699 12.36 37.30 -52.63
N GLY A 700 11.98 38.55 -52.38
CA GLY A 700 10.68 38.89 -51.82
C GLY A 700 9.54 38.73 -52.84
N ILE A 701 8.51 37.99 -52.44
CA ILE A 701 7.19 38.09 -53.07
C ILE A 701 6.45 39.25 -52.39
N VAL A 702 5.75 40.06 -53.18
CA VAL A 702 4.83 41.07 -52.66
C VAL A 702 3.50 40.35 -52.40
N PRO A 703 3.08 40.13 -51.15
CA PRO A 703 1.81 39.48 -50.89
C PRO A 703 0.69 40.39 -51.38
N THR A 704 -0.20 39.83 -52.18
CA THR A 704 -1.53 40.39 -52.44
C THR A 704 -2.33 40.46 -51.14
N GLU A 705 -3.23 41.44 -51.02
CA GLU A 705 -4.09 41.58 -49.85
C GLU A 705 -4.89 40.28 -49.58
N PRO A 706 -5.14 39.91 -48.31
CA PRO A 706 -5.93 38.72 -48.00
C PRO A 706 -7.35 38.85 -48.55
N ILE A 707 -7.70 37.98 -49.49
CA ILE A 707 -9.05 37.89 -50.06
C ILE A 707 -9.73 36.59 -49.64
N ALA A 708 -11.06 36.63 -49.53
CA ALA A 708 -11.85 35.46 -49.20
C ALA A 708 -11.79 34.43 -50.35
N ILE A 709 -11.26 33.24 -50.06
CA ILE A 709 -11.26 32.11 -50.98
C ILE A 709 -12.70 31.56 -51.03
N SER A 710 -13.34 31.61 -52.21
CA SER A 710 -14.68 31.05 -52.42
C SER A 710 -14.66 29.53 -52.23
N GLU A 711 -15.75 28.86 -51.85
CA GLU A 711 -15.79 27.38 -51.87
C GLU A 711 -15.94 26.83 -53.31
N ASN A 712 -16.54 27.62 -54.22
CA ASN A 712 -16.83 27.24 -55.60
C ASN A 712 -15.95 28.01 -56.60
N ILE A 713 -15.62 27.38 -57.73
CA ILE A 713 -14.86 28.03 -58.82
C ILE A 713 -15.77 29.04 -59.53
N LEU A 714 -15.41 30.32 -59.42
CA LEU A 714 -16.08 31.43 -60.11
C LEU A 714 -15.94 31.29 -61.63
N ALA A 715 -17.02 31.62 -62.36
CA ALA A 715 -17.05 31.53 -63.81
C ALA A 715 -16.03 32.46 -64.50
N SER A 716 -15.65 33.57 -63.85
CA SER A 716 -14.60 34.51 -64.29
C SER A 716 -13.22 33.85 -64.34
N GLY A 717 -12.81 33.20 -63.24
CA GLY A 717 -11.48 32.63 -63.06
C GLY A 717 -11.25 31.31 -63.79
N LYS A 718 -12.31 30.68 -64.31
CA LYS A 718 -12.29 29.35 -64.96
C LYS A 718 -11.16 29.14 -65.98
N LYS A 719 -10.79 30.17 -66.76
CA LYS A 719 -9.69 30.08 -67.74
C LYS A 719 -8.31 30.11 -67.09
N ASP A 720 -8.09 31.02 -66.14
CA ASP A 720 -6.80 31.20 -65.48
C ASP A 720 -6.53 30.08 -64.46
N TYR A 721 -7.57 29.60 -63.77
CA TYR A 721 -7.48 28.44 -62.89
C TYR A 721 -6.94 27.23 -63.64
N LYS A 722 -7.42 26.98 -64.87
CA LYS A 722 -6.94 25.90 -65.73
C LYS A 722 -5.46 26.07 -66.14
N LYS A 723 -4.96 27.30 -66.32
CA LYS A 723 -3.53 27.54 -66.60
C LYS A 723 -2.67 27.16 -65.40
N LEU A 724 -3.00 27.73 -64.23
CA LEU A 724 -2.26 27.56 -62.98
C LEU A 724 -2.18 26.08 -62.59
N VAL A 725 -3.31 25.39 -62.65
CA VAL A 725 -3.44 23.95 -62.41
C VAL A 725 -2.58 23.11 -63.35
N ASN A 726 -2.64 23.35 -64.66
CA ASN A 726 -1.88 22.57 -65.64
C ASN A 726 -0.37 22.71 -65.41
N TYR A 727 0.06 23.93 -65.06
CA TYR A 727 1.43 24.24 -64.70
C TYR A 727 1.85 23.53 -63.39
N PHE A 728 1.03 23.63 -62.32
CA PHE A 728 1.30 22.94 -61.05
C PHE A 728 1.45 21.44 -61.23
N TYR A 729 0.63 20.78 -62.06
CA TYR A 729 0.76 19.34 -62.29
C TYR A 729 2.12 18.94 -62.91
N GLN A 730 2.61 19.71 -63.89
CA GLN A 730 3.91 19.49 -64.52
C GLN A 730 5.08 19.76 -63.56
N VAL A 731 4.94 20.77 -62.71
CA VAL A 731 5.97 21.15 -61.75
C VAL A 731 5.98 20.25 -60.51
N GLU A 732 4.84 19.78 -60.02
CA GLU A 732 4.77 18.82 -58.91
C GLU A 732 5.34 17.45 -59.28
N SER A 733 5.00 16.94 -60.47
CA SER A 733 5.56 15.66 -60.93
C SER A 733 7.09 15.74 -61.08
N THR A 734 7.61 16.88 -61.56
CA THR A 734 9.06 17.15 -61.63
C THR A 734 9.69 17.33 -60.24
N ASN A 735 9.03 18.05 -59.32
CA ASN A 735 9.45 18.23 -57.95
C ASN A 735 9.53 16.91 -57.17
N LEU A 736 8.54 16.03 -57.34
CA LEU A 736 8.52 14.70 -56.73
C LEU A 736 9.64 13.82 -57.28
N GLN A 737 9.89 13.85 -58.59
CA GLN A 737 11.00 13.11 -59.21
C GLN A 737 12.37 13.59 -58.70
N LYS A 738 12.64 14.90 -58.71
CA LYS A 738 13.89 15.48 -58.20
C LYS A 738 14.06 15.22 -56.70
N SER A 739 13.00 15.36 -55.91
CA SER A 739 13.01 15.04 -54.48
C SER A 739 13.32 13.56 -54.24
N ALA A 740 12.72 12.62 -54.99
CA ALA A 740 13.01 11.20 -54.88
C ALA A 740 14.45 10.85 -55.31
N GLN A 741 14.99 11.52 -56.33
CA GLN A 741 16.40 11.37 -56.74
C GLN A 741 17.36 11.84 -55.65
N LEU A 742 17.11 13.03 -55.07
CA LEU A 742 17.87 13.56 -53.95
C LEU A 742 17.80 12.64 -52.72
N LYS A 743 16.61 12.09 -52.43
CA LYS A 743 16.38 11.15 -51.32
C LYS A 743 17.21 9.88 -51.50
N ASN A 744 17.09 9.24 -52.66
CA ASN A 744 17.80 8.00 -52.94
C ASN A 744 19.32 8.20 -52.87
N LYS A 745 19.82 9.37 -53.33
CA LYS A 745 21.23 9.70 -53.23
C LYS A 745 21.72 9.96 -51.80
N LEU A 746 20.88 10.54 -50.93
CA LEU A 746 21.16 10.68 -49.49
C LEU A 746 21.29 9.32 -48.79
N THR A 747 20.46 8.34 -49.14
CA THR A 747 20.53 6.99 -48.55
C THR A 747 21.68 6.12 -49.08
N GLU A 748 22.36 6.53 -50.15
CA GLU A 748 23.56 5.86 -50.68
C GLU A 748 24.87 6.36 -50.05
N PHE A 749 24.81 7.33 -49.11
CA PHE A 749 25.95 8.15 -48.72
C PHE A 749 26.51 7.78 -47.33
N TYR A 750 27.82 7.56 -47.21
CA TYR A 750 28.51 7.19 -45.97
C TYR A 750 29.55 8.23 -45.53
N LEU A 751 30.04 8.10 -44.28
CA LEU A 751 31.08 8.95 -43.72
C LEU A 751 32.39 8.87 -44.53
N GLY A 752 32.82 10.01 -45.07
CA GLY A 752 34.05 10.14 -45.86
C GLY A 752 33.86 10.12 -47.39
N ASP A 753 32.63 9.95 -47.88
CA ASP A 753 32.34 10.02 -49.31
C ASP A 753 32.39 11.47 -49.86
N ASP A 754 32.71 11.63 -51.15
CA ASP A 754 32.73 12.93 -51.83
C ASP A 754 31.30 13.51 -51.95
N THR A 755 31.00 14.58 -51.22
CA THR A 755 29.67 15.22 -51.22
C THR A 755 29.33 15.99 -52.49
N SER A 756 30.28 16.18 -53.41
CA SER A 756 30.07 16.97 -54.65
C SER A 756 28.84 16.55 -55.47
N PRO A 757 28.55 15.26 -55.71
CA PRO A 757 27.36 14.85 -56.46
C PRO A 757 26.04 15.16 -55.73
N LEU A 758 26.05 15.16 -54.39
CA LEU A 758 24.88 15.47 -53.57
C LEU A 758 24.62 16.98 -53.55
N ILE A 759 25.67 17.80 -53.44
CA ILE A 759 25.62 19.26 -53.55
C ILE A 759 25.00 19.69 -54.89
N VAL A 760 25.41 19.06 -56.00
CA VAL A 760 24.85 19.31 -57.34
C VAL A 760 23.35 18.98 -57.42
N LEU A 761 22.88 17.92 -56.76
CA LEU A 761 21.45 17.59 -56.71
C LEU A 761 20.64 18.58 -55.85
N PHE A 762 21.22 19.09 -54.74
CA PHE A 762 20.61 20.18 -53.99
C PHE A 762 20.50 21.44 -54.85
N ASP A 763 21.55 21.83 -55.59
CA ASP A 763 21.53 22.99 -56.48
C ASP A 763 20.47 22.84 -57.60
N ASP A 764 20.45 21.71 -58.32
CA ASP A 764 19.46 21.48 -59.38
C ASP A 764 17.99 21.40 -58.84
N TYR A 765 17.81 21.05 -57.57
CA TYR A 765 16.50 21.11 -56.92
C TYR A 765 16.11 22.54 -56.51
N ILE A 766 17.03 23.25 -55.85
CA ILE A 766 16.85 24.63 -55.40
C ILE A 766 16.61 25.56 -56.61
N ASP A 767 17.39 25.41 -57.68
CA ASP A 767 17.22 26.20 -58.90
C ASP A 767 15.92 25.89 -59.65
N HIS A 768 15.42 24.65 -59.56
CA HIS A 768 14.08 24.33 -60.06
C HIS A 768 13.00 25.10 -59.30
N LEU A 769 13.07 25.11 -57.96
CA LEU A 769 12.13 25.86 -57.12
C LEU A 769 12.22 27.39 -57.36
N LYS A 770 13.44 27.94 -57.50
CA LYS A 770 13.67 29.37 -57.80
C LYS A 770 13.04 29.82 -59.12
N ARG A 771 13.04 28.97 -60.17
CA ARG A 771 12.44 29.30 -61.49
C ARG A 771 10.92 29.45 -61.47
N MET A 772 10.23 28.81 -60.52
CA MET A 772 8.77 28.74 -60.49
C MET A 772 8.06 30.10 -60.45
N LYS A 773 8.70 31.13 -59.87
CA LYS A 773 8.15 32.50 -59.84
C LYS A 773 7.91 33.05 -61.25
N ASN A 774 8.93 33.03 -62.08
CA ASN A 774 8.88 33.61 -63.43
C ASN A 774 7.91 32.81 -64.31
N GLU A 775 7.93 31.48 -64.19
CA GLU A 775 7.05 30.58 -64.94
C GLU A 775 5.56 30.75 -64.58
N ILE A 776 5.23 31.06 -63.32
CA ILE A 776 3.86 31.39 -62.88
C ILE A 776 3.44 32.78 -63.36
N GLU A 777 4.34 33.77 -63.31
CA GLU A 777 4.08 35.12 -63.83
C GLU A 777 3.78 35.07 -65.36
N ASP A 778 4.49 34.21 -66.11
CA ASP A 778 4.28 33.98 -67.54
C ASP A 778 2.92 33.36 -67.91
N LEU A 779 2.21 32.73 -66.94
CA LEU A 779 0.83 32.27 -67.15
C LEU A 779 -0.15 33.43 -67.34
N LYS A 780 0.23 34.66 -66.98
CA LYS A 780 -0.56 35.90 -67.11
C LYS A 780 -1.95 35.71 -66.52
N ILE A 781 -1.98 35.40 -65.23
CA ILE A 781 -3.20 35.22 -64.44
C ILE A 781 -3.77 36.61 -64.12
N THR A 782 -5.06 36.77 -64.41
CA THR A 782 -5.78 38.05 -64.33
C THR A 782 -6.94 38.03 -63.33
N ASP A 783 -7.51 36.86 -63.03
CA ASP A 783 -8.53 36.73 -61.98
C ASP A 783 -7.90 36.88 -60.56
N PRO A 784 -8.44 37.75 -59.69
CA PRO A 784 -7.83 38.03 -58.38
C PRO A 784 -7.74 36.82 -57.44
N GLU A 785 -8.75 35.94 -57.42
CA GLU A 785 -8.75 34.75 -56.55
C GLU A 785 -7.67 33.76 -57.01
N VAL A 786 -7.59 33.54 -58.33
CA VAL A 786 -6.56 32.66 -58.92
C VAL A 786 -5.16 33.25 -58.75
N LYS A 787 -5.02 34.57 -58.84
CA LYS A 787 -3.74 35.26 -58.61
C LYS A 787 -3.27 35.12 -57.17
N TYR A 788 -4.14 35.40 -56.20
CA TYR A 788 -3.83 35.22 -54.78
C TYR A 788 -3.37 33.79 -54.47
N LEU A 789 -4.08 32.78 -55.01
CA LEU A 789 -3.71 31.36 -54.85
C LEU A 789 -2.35 31.03 -55.48
N ALA A 790 -2.00 31.63 -56.62
CA ALA A 790 -0.68 31.49 -57.23
C ALA A 790 0.43 32.14 -56.37
N ASP A 791 0.16 33.32 -55.82
CA ASP A 791 1.08 34.07 -54.97
C ASP A 791 1.33 33.34 -53.62
N GLN A 792 0.30 32.70 -53.03
CA GLN A 792 0.44 31.84 -51.84
C GLN A 792 1.29 30.59 -52.11
N PHE A 793 1.09 29.92 -53.25
CA PHE A 793 1.90 28.77 -53.64
C PHE A 793 3.36 29.15 -53.92
N LEU A 794 3.61 30.35 -54.44
CA LEU A 794 4.97 30.88 -54.57
C LEU A 794 5.63 31.17 -53.22
N ALA A 795 4.89 31.75 -52.26
CA ALA A 795 5.38 31.96 -50.90
C ALA A 795 5.76 30.62 -50.22
N TYR A 796 4.97 29.57 -50.43
CA TYR A 796 5.27 28.22 -49.95
C TYR A 796 6.59 27.68 -50.53
N ASN A 797 6.76 27.75 -51.85
CA ASN A 797 7.99 27.26 -52.49
C ASN A 797 9.23 28.11 -52.17
N PHE A 798 9.06 29.40 -51.86
CA PHE A 798 10.16 30.25 -51.36
C PHE A 798 10.69 29.78 -50.00
N MET A 799 9.82 29.46 -49.03
CA MET A 799 10.27 28.91 -47.74
C MET A 799 11.02 27.59 -47.94
N ARG A 800 10.55 26.74 -48.87
CA ARG A 800 11.23 25.50 -49.26
C ARG A 800 12.63 25.76 -49.81
N VAL A 801 12.82 26.79 -50.66
CA VAL A 801 14.17 27.20 -51.14
C VAL A 801 15.08 27.55 -49.97
N GLN A 802 14.64 28.43 -49.04
CA GLN A 802 15.47 28.84 -47.90
C GLN A 802 15.87 27.65 -47.03
N TYR A 803 14.93 26.73 -46.75
CA TYR A 803 15.20 25.53 -45.97
C TYR A 803 16.20 24.58 -46.66
N GLN A 804 16.06 24.37 -47.97
CA GLN A 804 16.98 23.51 -48.73
C GLN A 804 18.40 24.10 -48.85
N GLU A 805 18.53 25.43 -48.95
CA GLU A 805 19.84 26.13 -48.96
C GLU A 805 20.57 25.97 -47.61
N GLU A 806 19.89 26.19 -46.48
CA GLU A 806 20.48 26.00 -45.15
C GLU A 806 20.81 24.53 -44.88
N TYR A 807 19.97 23.59 -45.31
CA TYR A 807 20.25 22.16 -45.14
C TYR A 807 21.44 21.70 -46.02
N LYS A 808 21.53 22.18 -47.26
CA LYS A 808 22.68 21.96 -48.15
C LYS A 808 23.98 22.45 -47.51
N LYS A 809 23.95 23.65 -46.92
CA LYS A 809 25.10 24.24 -46.22
C LYS A 809 25.55 23.36 -45.04
N PHE A 810 24.61 22.85 -44.23
CA PHE A 810 24.94 21.89 -43.17
C PHE A 810 25.60 20.62 -43.70
N VAL A 811 25.09 20.04 -44.80
CA VAL A 811 25.69 18.82 -45.41
C VAL A 811 27.15 19.04 -45.80
N ILE A 812 27.48 20.24 -46.31
CA ILE A 812 28.86 20.65 -46.64
C ILE A 812 29.71 20.80 -45.36
N GLU A 813 29.17 21.36 -44.29
CA GLU A 813 29.89 21.51 -43.01
C GLU A 813 30.14 20.15 -42.34
N ALA A 814 29.20 19.21 -42.45
CA ALA A 814 29.29 17.88 -41.85
C ALA A 814 30.34 16.97 -42.52
N SER A 815 30.46 17.00 -43.85
CA SER A 815 31.43 16.15 -44.59
C SER A 815 32.90 16.55 -44.40
N ASN A 816 33.16 17.70 -43.78
CA ASN A 816 34.49 18.19 -43.44
C ASN A 816 34.91 17.90 -41.98
N SER A 817 34.24 16.98 -41.27
CA SER A 817 34.53 16.66 -39.86
C SER A 817 34.60 15.16 -39.55
N ASP A 818 35.57 14.74 -38.74
CA ASP A 818 35.86 13.33 -38.38
C ASP A 818 34.84 12.70 -37.37
N GLU A 819 33.66 13.28 -37.18
CA GLU A 819 32.71 12.90 -36.11
C GLU A 819 31.46 12.18 -36.65
N ASN A 820 30.89 11.29 -35.82
CA ASN A 820 29.88 10.32 -36.27
C ASN A 820 28.54 10.98 -36.69
N LEU A 821 28.25 10.94 -38.00
CA LEU A 821 27.16 11.65 -38.68
C LEU A 821 25.77 11.45 -38.03
N GLY A 822 25.46 10.23 -37.59
CA GLY A 822 24.13 9.87 -37.08
C GLY A 822 23.75 10.61 -35.80
N THR A 823 24.72 10.87 -34.91
CA THR A 823 24.46 11.58 -33.65
C THR A 823 24.20 13.08 -33.90
N ARG A 824 24.80 13.66 -34.94
CA ARG A 824 24.59 15.07 -35.31
C ARG A 824 23.27 15.31 -36.03
N LEU A 825 22.82 14.41 -36.91
CA LEU A 825 21.49 14.53 -37.55
C LEU A 825 20.35 14.57 -36.52
N ILE A 826 20.43 13.77 -35.45
CA ILE A 826 19.48 13.80 -34.33
C ILE A 826 19.57 15.13 -33.54
N SER A 827 20.76 15.70 -33.39
CA SER A 827 20.93 17.04 -32.79
C SER A 827 20.41 18.18 -33.69
N LEU A 828 20.36 17.94 -35.00
CA LEU A 828 19.90 18.87 -36.02
C LEU A 828 18.37 19.06 -35.93
N GLU A 829 17.61 17.96 -35.91
CA GLU A 829 16.15 17.98 -35.64
C GLU A 829 15.80 18.67 -34.31
N LYS A 830 16.73 18.67 -33.35
CA LYS A 830 16.54 19.25 -32.01
C LYS A 830 16.85 20.76 -31.93
N ASN A 831 17.77 21.26 -32.75
CA ASN A 831 18.23 22.65 -32.73
C ASN A 831 17.63 23.50 -33.86
N TYR A 832 17.47 22.93 -35.06
CA TYR A 832 16.69 23.53 -36.13
C TYR A 832 15.27 22.99 -36.06
N LYS A 833 14.40 23.75 -35.38
CA LYS A 833 12.96 23.57 -35.51
C LYS A 833 12.60 23.51 -36.99
N SER A 834 11.84 22.49 -37.41
CA SER A 834 10.97 22.62 -38.59
C SER A 834 10.19 23.94 -38.47
N PRO A 835 9.82 24.64 -39.57
CA PRO A 835 8.91 25.78 -39.53
C PRO A 835 7.57 25.41 -38.85
N THR A 836 7.53 25.50 -37.52
CA THR A 836 6.67 24.64 -36.68
C THR A 836 5.19 24.81 -37.02
N ASP A 837 4.58 23.73 -37.54
CA ASP A 837 3.18 23.26 -37.47
C ASP A 837 2.00 24.25 -37.58
N THR A 838 2.23 25.54 -37.81
CA THR A 838 1.18 26.57 -37.91
C THR A 838 1.29 27.29 -39.24
N ALA A 839 2.48 27.77 -39.60
CA ALA A 839 2.75 28.31 -40.94
C ALA A 839 2.66 27.19 -42.00
N GLU A 840 3.30 26.05 -41.73
CA GLU A 840 3.24 24.88 -42.61
C GLU A 840 1.81 24.32 -42.72
N TRP A 841 1.06 24.27 -41.62
CA TRP A 841 -0.31 23.73 -41.58
C TRP A 841 -1.31 24.60 -42.36
N GLU A 842 -1.29 25.93 -42.17
CA GLU A 842 -2.18 26.84 -42.93
C GLU A 842 -1.83 26.87 -44.43
N MET A 843 -0.55 26.70 -44.78
CA MET A 843 -0.12 26.65 -46.19
C MET A 843 -0.46 25.30 -46.84
N ASN A 844 -0.28 24.17 -46.14
CA ASN A 844 -0.75 22.86 -46.56
C ASN A 844 -2.28 22.83 -46.73
N LYS A 845 -3.03 23.44 -45.80
CA LYS A 845 -4.49 23.60 -45.87
C LYS A 845 -4.92 24.42 -47.09
N THR A 846 -4.26 25.55 -47.36
CA THR A 846 -4.50 26.38 -48.55
C THR A 846 -4.23 25.60 -49.85
N TYR A 847 -3.15 24.81 -49.86
CA TYR A 847 -2.79 23.95 -50.98
C TYR A 847 -3.79 22.78 -51.19
N ILE A 848 -4.24 22.13 -50.12
CA ILE A 848 -5.27 21.08 -50.16
C ILE A 848 -6.59 21.64 -50.73
N LEU A 849 -7.02 22.82 -50.28
CA LEU A 849 -8.19 23.54 -50.82
C LEU A 849 -8.09 23.79 -52.34
N LEU A 850 -6.89 24.15 -52.82
CA LEU A 850 -6.61 24.33 -54.24
C LEU A 850 -6.73 23.01 -55.01
N LYS A 851 -6.21 21.91 -54.47
CA LYS A 851 -6.26 20.57 -55.10
C LYS A 851 -7.68 19.97 -55.08
N GLN A 852 -8.46 20.22 -54.03
CA GLN A 852 -9.88 19.83 -53.94
C GLN A 852 -10.74 20.55 -54.97
N LYS A 853 -10.63 21.89 -55.07
CA LYS A 853 -11.29 22.69 -56.11
C LYS A 853 -10.93 22.21 -57.52
N TYR A 854 -9.66 21.89 -57.77
CA TYR A 854 -9.21 21.32 -59.03
C TYR A 854 -9.90 19.99 -59.39
N ASN A 855 -9.99 19.05 -58.44
CA ASN A 855 -10.67 17.78 -58.71
C ASN A 855 -12.17 17.98 -58.99
N ASN A 856 -12.84 18.90 -58.28
CA ASN A 856 -14.23 19.28 -58.58
C ASN A 856 -14.38 19.92 -59.98
N PHE A 857 -13.40 20.73 -60.41
CA PHE A 857 -13.36 21.28 -61.76
C PHE A 857 -13.31 20.19 -62.84
N TYR A 858 -12.44 19.20 -62.69
CA TYR A 858 -12.24 18.17 -63.71
C TYR A 858 -13.42 17.19 -63.78
N GLN A 859 -13.97 16.78 -62.63
CA GLN A 859 -15.22 16.00 -62.58
C GLN A 859 -16.34 16.67 -63.40
N ALA A 860 -16.54 17.97 -63.20
CA ALA A 860 -17.61 18.74 -63.85
C ALA A 860 -17.43 18.98 -65.36
N ASN A 861 -16.24 18.75 -65.94
CA ASN A 861 -15.99 18.98 -67.37
C ASN A 861 -15.64 17.71 -68.17
N ILE A 862 -15.22 16.60 -67.55
CA ILE A 862 -14.77 15.38 -68.28
C ILE A 862 -15.25 14.05 -67.67
N GLY A 863 -16.08 14.05 -66.62
CA GLY A 863 -16.87 12.88 -66.20
C GLY A 863 -16.14 11.77 -65.43
N GLN A 864 -14.84 11.90 -65.15
CA GLN A 864 -14.07 11.04 -64.24
C GLN A 864 -13.15 11.91 -63.37
N PRO A 865 -13.10 11.71 -62.02
CA PRO A 865 -12.03 12.28 -61.21
C PRO A 865 -10.70 11.64 -61.60
N TYR A 866 -9.63 12.44 -61.68
CA TYR A 866 -8.31 11.96 -62.13
C TYR A 866 -7.51 11.26 -61.01
N THR A 867 -8.01 11.27 -59.78
CA THR A 867 -7.45 10.56 -58.61
C THR A 867 -8.57 9.99 -57.75
N TYR A 868 -8.40 8.73 -57.29
CA TYR A 868 -9.31 8.10 -56.33
C TYR A 868 -8.84 8.38 -54.90
N TYR A 869 -9.74 8.84 -54.03
CA TYR A 869 -9.51 8.89 -52.59
C TYR A 869 -9.94 7.57 -51.95
N HIS A 870 -9.14 7.03 -51.04
CA HIS A 870 -9.56 5.95 -50.14
C HIS A 870 -9.80 6.56 -48.76
N TYR A 871 -10.95 6.28 -48.16
CA TYR A 871 -11.39 6.89 -46.90
C TYR A 871 -11.34 5.82 -45.80
N ASP A 872 -10.26 5.81 -45.02
CA ASP A 872 -10.19 5.06 -43.76
C ASP A 872 -11.02 5.81 -42.70
N GLY A 873 -11.82 5.07 -41.93
CA GLY A 873 -12.91 5.58 -41.12
C GLY A 873 -12.52 6.28 -39.81
N GLN A 874 -11.33 6.90 -39.72
CA GLN A 874 -10.91 7.71 -38.58
C GLN A 874 -10.53 9.13 -39.02
N ASN A 875 -11.00 10.14 -38.29
CA ASN A 875 -11.08 11.54 -38.72
C ASN A 875 -9.74 12.32 -38.81
N TYR A 876 -8.73 11.78 -39.49
CA TYR A 876 -7.56 12.55 -39.95
C TYR A 876 -7.14 12.11 -41.34
N MET A 877 -7.24 13.01 -42.32
CA MET A 877 -6.72 12.81 -43.68
C MET A 877 -5.18 12.84 -43.65
N GLN A 878 -4.54 11.68 -43.46
CA GLN A 878 -3.09 11.55 -43.64
C GLN A 878 -2.74 11.65 -45.13
N TYR A 879 -2.29 12.83 -45.56
CA TYR A 879 -1.56 12.98 -46.81
C TYR A 879 -0.07 12.76 -46.56
N TYR A 880 0.44 11.60 -46.96
CA TYR A 880 1.87 11.44 -47.20
C TYR A 880 2.26 12.21 -48.46
N THR A 881 2.44 13.53 -48.34
CA THR A 881 3.48 14.19 -49.13
C THR A 881 4.79 13.77 -48.49
N THR A 882 5.29 12.57 -48.85
CA THR A 882 6.49 12.00 -48.24
C THR A 882 7.64 13.00 -48.36
N TRP A 883 7.96 13.63 -47.23
CA TRP A 883 9.13 14.49 -47.14
C TRP A 883 10.36 13.62 -47.40
N LEU A 884 11.42 14.25 -47.93
CA LEU A 884 12.76 13.67 -47.97
C LEU A 884 13.11 12.99 -46.63
N PHE A 885 12.67 13.60 -45.51
CA PHE A 885 12.93 13.18 -44.14
C PHE A 885 11.98 12.13 -43.58
N GLU A 886 10.65 12.23 -43.73
CA GLU A 886 9.73 11.18 -43.25
C GLU A 886 10.07 9.82 -43.85
N ASP A 887 10.49 9.86 -45.11
CA ASP A 887 10.76 8.67 -45.91
C ASP A 887 12.23 8.18 -45.74
N ILE A 888 13.10 8.97 -45.08
CA ILE A 888 14.37 8.51 -44.48
C ILE A 888 14.09 7.89 -43.11
N ARG A 889 13.19 8.51 -42.32
CA ARG A 889 12.75 8.04 -41.00
C ARG A 889 12.12 6.63 -41.08
N SER A 890 11.42 6.32 -42.18
CA SER A 890 10.85 4.99 -42.48
C SER A 890 11.86 3.93 -42.98
N MET A 891 13.08 4.33 -43.36
CA MET A 891 14.14 3.41 -43.81
C MET A 891 15.13 3.01 -42.70
N TRP A 892 14.99 3.59 -41.50
CA TRP A 892 15.81 3.31 -40.31
C TRP A 892 15.06 2.59 -39.18
N TYR A 893 13.76 2.36 -39.36
CA TYR A 893 12.94 1.41 -38.60
C TYR A 893 12.87 0.07 -39.35
#